data_AF-A0A7R6TP66-F1
#
_entry.id   AF-A0A7R6TP66-F1
#
_cell.length_a   1.000
_cell.length_b   1.000
_cell.length_c   1.000
_cell.angle_alpha   90.00
_cell.angle_beta   90.00
_cell.angle_gamma   90.00
#
_symmetry.space_group_name_H-M   'P 1'
#
loop_
_entity.id
_entity.type
_entity.pdbx_description
1 polymer ?
#
loop_
_entity_poly.entity_id
_entity_poly.type
_entity_poly.pdbx_seq_one_letter_code
_entity_poly.pdbx_strand_id
1 'polypeptide(L)'
;MSDNSYENGTVPPIIAAYYPEWAIYSRDFNVADVPAENLTHLIYAFSKIDSAGKMGLFDSYAAVEKTFNAADSVDGVADTWDQTLAGNFNQLAELKLANPELKTMIAVGGWTLSGTFSDVAATAESRATFAQSVVDFMQKYPMFDGIDFDWEYAGGGGLESNIVRPEDGANYALLLTEVRARLDGLEAQNGHEYQISVASPAGADKIAQLDLAAMAESVDFFNLMAYDFHGGWETTTGHQAPMFDTIGGNYDITTAVDLYLAAGVDPSAIVLGTPAYTRAWSGVEDGGDGGWDAASTGLAQGTFERGVYDYKDIVAKITAPGSDWKIYWDDNAQAAYAYSPSEKIYTTLETPASVALKAQWAQSKGLGGMMLWDLSGDITSGAESLSAAAYQSWYEGVTFEAIAGASALTPDVVVAGNGEMDTITDYVYVPPTPTPTPSPNPDASSTDTSGGTSNGGSTTTDPVVPPVTTPAKVVTVNWSWGSNQQLDFNPATDKIDLGWFQAREFTLTEVNGSTVLSIPTNQQSYTLKGVTLAELHDSNFVALDSATAAYLHSVTGEQASSGGSSTVTPTPVVPDPVVPEPTPTPTPVDPTPTPTPTPAPVTGGTTTSVGWAWGSHKAIAFNPATDKLDFGWNFQSGQLTVTESNGSTVISIPSNQQSYTLTGVSLSELSTANFVSNDSGLLAYVAGVLGSGAVAPMPTPAPVVPDSGTTPDDVPADTTTDTNAWASWQVYTAGDRVSFGDNVYEAKWWTQNETPTNGATTAAVWQLVSDSSSTPVTPPAPVVPVTPVDRDPLAATDQVFSPYIDMSLYKSQSLAQIVQDSGVEDITLAFMLNSGTDQIGWGGMGTIQNDGLPAGSSMLEQIEAVQQMGVNVRVSFGGAMGSEPALQFSSADALADAYQSVIDRYHVNSLDFDIEGGAIANSAANHLRNEALVAVNEANPDLDISFTLPAMPTGLTYEGINLLAQAKQDGVDIDVVNIMAMDYGAYADSGDMGQDAIDAALATISQLRDLGIDAKVGITPMIGINDVQSEVFTIEDANQLMAFAKDNPDIASIGMWSLGRDNGSQLNTVSPVASGISQSEYEFSGVFGVI
;
A
#
# COMPACT_ATOMS: atom_id res chain seq x y z
N MET A 1 -26.72 48.48 0.91
CA MET A 1 -25.85 49.60 1.35
C MET A 1 -24.57 48.93 1.77
N SER A 2 -23.42 49.08 1.11
CA SER A 2 -22.87 50.02 0.11
C SER A 2 -21.92 49.20 -0.77
N ASP A 3 -22.22 48.98 -2.05
CA ASP A 3 -21.65 49.73 -3.20
C ASP A 3 -20.13 49.98 -3.11
N ASN A 4 -19.35 48.99 -3.56
CA ASN A 4 -18.01 49.18 -4.12
C ASN A 4 -18.07 48.72 -5.57
N SER A 5 -18.58 49.58 -6.45
CA SER A 5 -18.46 49.43 -7.89
C SER A 5 -16.98 49.51 -8.28
N TYR A 6 -16.38 48.39 -8.71
CA TYR A 6 -15.14 48.41 -9.47
C TYR A 6 -15.42 49.09 -10.82
N GLU A 7 -15.05 50.38 -10.92
CA GLU A 7 -15.14 51.18 -12.14
C GLU A 7 -14.05 50.77 -13.15
N ASN A 8 -14.20 49.58 -13.73
CA ASN A 8 -13.70 49.17 -15.03
C ASN A 8 -14.18 47.71 -15.18
N GLY A 9 -14.69 47.30 -16.33
CA GLY A 9 -15.15 45.92 -16.55
C GLY A 9 -14.04 44.86 -16.57
N THR A 10 -13.06 44.96 -15.67
CA THR A 10 -11.97 44.01 -15.43
C THR A 10 -12.41 43.00 -14.38
N VAL A 11 -12.39 41.72 -14.75
CA VAL A 11 -12.60 40.58 -13.84
C VAL A 11 -11.56 40.64 -12.71
N PRO A 12 -11.93 40.38 -11.43
CA PRO A 12 -10.97 40.35 -10.33
C PRO A 12 -9.89 39.28 -10.56
N PRO A 13 -8.64 39.51 -10.15
CA PRO A 13 -7.59 38.51 -10.28
C PRO A 13 -7.89 37.21 -9.53
N ILE A 14 -7.50 36.08 -10.09
CA ILE A 14 -7.63 34.78 -9.43
C ILE A 14 -6.35 34.48 -8.65
N ILE A 15 -6.46 34.34 -7.33
CA ILE A 15 -5.46 33.67 -6.50
C ILE A 15 -6.07 32.33 -6.07
N ALA A 16 -5.64 31.26 -6.74
CA ALA A 16 -6.11 29.90 -6.51
C ALA A 16 -5.06 29.09 -5.73
N ALA A 17 -5.51 28.14 -4.92
CA ALA A 17 -4.62 27.15 -4.31
C ALA A 17 -5.31 25.80 -4.23
N TYR A 18 -4.55 24.73 -4.46
CA TYR A 18 -5.05 23.37 -4.30
C TYR A 18 -4.88 22.88 -2.86
N TYR A 19 -5.94 22.31 -2.30
CA TYR A 19 -5.95 21.63 -1.01
C TYR A 19 -6.06 20.12 -1.24
N PRO A 20 -5.03 19.33 -0.95
CA PRO A 20 -5.10 17.88 -1.06
C PRO A 20 -6.00 17.28 0.03
N GLU A 21 -6.87 16.36 -0.36
CA GLU A 21 -7.79 15.61 0.51
C GLU A 21 -7.03 14.89 1.62
N TRP A 22 -5.86 14.35 1.29
CA TRP A 22 -4.98 13.63 2.22
C TRP A 22 -4.10 14.54 3.09
N ALA A 23 -4.23 15.87 2.98
CA ALA A 23 -3.44 16.81 3.77
C ALA A 23 -3.72 16.72 5.29
N ILE A 24 -4.90 16.23 5.67
CA ILE A 24 -5.32 16.02 7.06
C ILE A 24 -4.61 14.87 7.79
N TYR A 25 -3.81 14.07 7.07
CA TYR A 25 -3.11 12.91 7.63
C TYR A 25 -1.69 13.29 8.06
N SER A 26 -0.67 12.71 7.44
CA SER A 26 0.74 12.90 7.81
C SER A 26 1.27 14.32 7.57
N ARG A 27 0.57 15.10 6.73
CA ARG A 27 0.87 16.52 6.50
C ARG A 27 0.39 17.42 7.63
N ASP A 28 -0.55 16.93 8.44
CA ASP A 28 -1.17 17.63 9.57
C ASP A 28 -1.61 19.05 9.18
N PHE A 29 -2.31 19.14 8.04
CA PHE A 29 -2.79 20.38 7.47
C PHE A 29 -4.29 20.27 7.21
N ASN A 30 -5.07 20.85 8.11
CA ASN A 30 -6.53 20.83 8.11
C ASN A 30 -7.10 22.01 7.31
N VAL A 31 -8.38 21.95 6.95
CA VAL A 31 -9.06 23.08 6.27
C VAL A 31 -9.05 24.36 7.14
N ALA A 32 -9.00 24.21 8.48
CA ALA A 32 -8.85 25.31 9.42
C ALA A 32 -7.50 26.05 9.31
N ASP A 33 -6.47 25.41 8.76
CA ASP A 33 -5.14 26.00 8.57
C ASP A 33 -5.02 26.80 7.26
N VAL A 34 -6.04 26.75 6.39
CA VAL A 34 -6.06 27.45 5.10
C VAL A 34 -6.07 28.97 5.33
N PRO A 35 -5.07 29.72 4.81
CA PRO A 35 -5.04 31.18 4.88
C PRO A 35 -6.01 31.80 3.86
N ALA A 36 -7.32 31.62 4.10
CA ALA A 36 -8.39 32.00 3.18
C ALA A 36 -8.38 33.49 2.81
N GLU A 37 -7.87 34.36 3.68
CA GLU A 37 -7.71 35.79 3.41
C GLU A 37 -6.74 36.11 2.26
N ASN A 38 -5.83 35.19 1.94
CA ASN A 38 -4.87 35.33 0.86
C ASN A 38 -5.36 34.65 -0.44
N LEU A 39 -6.59 34.11 -0.46
CA LEU A 39 -7.11 33.31 -1.55
C LEU A 39 -8.43 33.88 -2.08
N THR A 40 -8.67 33.62 -3.36
CA THR A 40 -9.96 33.85 -4.01
C THR A 40 -10.64 32.53 -4.36
N HIS A 41 -9.85 31.50 -4.65
CA HIS A 41 -10.32 30.17 -5.01
C HIS A 41 -9.51 29.13 -4.21
N LEU A 42 -10.23 28.20 -3.57
CA LEU A 42 -9.65 27.01 -2.94
C LEU A 42 -10.15 25.79 -3.71
N ILE A 43 -9.25 25.04 -4.33
CA ILE A 43 -9.58 23.91 -5.19
C ILE A 43 -9.27 22.62 -4.41
N TYR A 44 -10.30 21.87 -4.04
CA TYR A 44 -10.16 20.62 -3.30
C TYR A 44 -9.73 19.49 -4.25
N ALA A 45 -8.61 18.83 -3.95
CA ALA A 45 -8.00 17.79 -4.77
C ALA A 45 -8.03 16.44 -4.04
N PHE A 46 -8.61 15.35 -4.56
CA PHE A 46 -9.29 15.20 -5.83
C PHE A 46 -10.54 14.35 -5.65
N SER A 47 -11.53 14.57 -6.50
CA SER A 47 -12.54 13.57 -6.81
C SER A 47 -12.04 12.62 -7.88
N LYS A 48 -12.58 11.39 -7.88
CA LYS A 48 -12.28 10.37 -8.90
C LYS A 48 -13.42 10.22 -9.90
N ILE A 49 -13.12 9.57 -11.02
CA ILE A 49 -14.14 9.02 -11.92
C ILE A 49 -14.32 7.54 -11.55
N ASP A 50 -15.53 7.16 -11.16
CA ASP A 50 -15.84 5.77 -10.79
C ASP A 50 -15.97 4.84 -12.02
N SER A 51 -16.14 3.55 -11.76
CA SER A 51 -16.28 2.54 -12.81
C SER A 51 -17.57 2.68 -13.65
N ALA A 52 -18.52 3.50 -13.21
CA ALA A 52 -19.73 3.85 -13.97
C ALA A 52 -19.54 5.12 -14.83
N GLY A 53 -18.34 5.71 -14.82
CA GLY A 53 -18.03 6.94 -15.56
C GLY A 53 -18.64 8.19 -14.92
N LYS A 54 -18.78 8.20 -13.59
CA LYS A 54 -19.36 9.31 -12.81
C LYS A 54 -18.36 9.86 -11.79
N MET A 55 -18.55 11.10 -11.38
CA MET A 55 -17.80 11.66 -10.24
C MET A 55 -18.06 10.87 -8.96
N GLY A 56 -17.00 10.60 -8.21
CA GLY A 56 -17.04 9.96 -6.90
C GLY A 56 -16.00 10.55 -5.94
N LEU A 57 -16.18 10.30 -4.65
CA LEU A 57 -15.18 10.64 -3.63
C LEU A 57 -13.95 9.74 -3.80
N PHE A 58 -12.75 10.30 -3.67
CA PHE A 58 -11.52 9.52 -3.68
C PHE A 58 -11.40 8.76 -2.35
N ASP A 59 -11.32 9.48 -1.24
CA ASP A 59 -11.34 9.02 0.15
C ASP A 59 -12.58 9.60 0.88
N SER A 60 -13.59 8.75 1.12
CA SER A 60 -14.82 9.22 1.78
C SER A 60 -14.62 9.59 3.24
N TYR A 61 -13.65 8.98 3.92
CA TYR A 61 -13.40 9.26 5.33
C TYR A 61 -12.92 10.70 5.51
N ALA A 62 -11.87 11.09 4.78
CA ALA A 62 -11.37 12.46 4.75
C ALA A 62 -12.42 13.45 4.25
N ALA A 63 -13.15 13.10 3.18
CA ALA A 63 -14.10 14.00 2.56
C ALA A 63 -15.31 14.32 3.44
N VAL A 64 -15.99 13.32 4.01
CA VAL A 64 -17.34 13.50 4.58
C VAL A 64 -17.58 12.85 5.95
N GLU A 65 -16.63 12.07 6.49
CA GLU A 65 -16.89 11.24 7.69
C GLU A 65 -16.04 11.64 8.91
N LYS A 66 -14.80 12.09 8.72
CA LYS A 66 -13.91 12.47 9.83
C LYS A 66 -14.49 13.63 10.62
N THR A 67 -14.72 13.44 11.90
CA THR A 67 -15.08 14.52 12.83
C THR A 67 -13.83 15.26 13.30
N PHE A 68 -13.86 16.59 13.28
CA PHE A 68 -12.81 17.45 13.81
C PHE A 68 -13.12 17.90 15.24
N ASN A 69 -12.10 17.97 16.08
CA ASN A 69 -12.24 18.61 17.39
C ASN A 69 -12.29 20.15 17.21
N ALA A 70 -12.63 20.87 18.27
CA ALA A 70 -12.78 22.33 18.23
C ALA A 70 -11.51 23.11 17.84
N ALA A 71 -10.31 22.52 18.01
CA ALA A 71 -9.06 23.17 17.63
C ALA A 71 -8.77 23.01 16.13
N ASP A 72 -9.21 21.91 15.53
CA ASP A 72 -8.96 21.58 14.12
C ASP A 72 -10.16 21.93 13.21
N SER A 73 -11.28 22.35 13.80
CA SER A 73 -12.48 22.83 13.11
C SER A 73 -12.36 24.30 12.71
N VAL A 74 -12.89 24.66 11.56
CA VAL A 74 -12.83 26.03 11.01
C VAL A 74 -13.60 27.03 11.86
N ASP A 75 -14.76 26.66 12.40
CA ASP A 75 -15.58 27.55 13.21
C ASP A 75 -15.22 27.55 14.71
N GLY A 76 -14.24 26.73 15.10
CA GLY A 76 -13.80 26.54 16.48
C GLY A 76 -14.76 25.70 17.34
N VAL A 77 -15.68 24.96 16.71
CA VAL A 77 -16.65 24.07 17.36
C VAL A 77 -16.37 22.63 16.95
N ALA A 78 -16.29 21.73 17.93
CA ALA A 78 -16.11 20.32 17.65
C ALA A 78 -17.32 19.76 16.89
N ASP A 79 -17.03 19.01 15.83
CA ASP A 79 -18.00 18.23 15.08
C ASP A 79 -18.74 17.25 16.00
N THR A 80 -20.03 17.02 15.73
CA THR A 80 -20.81 15.99 16.46
C THR A 80 -20.91 14.72 15.64
N TRP A 81 -20.92 13.58 16.32
CA TRP A 81 -20.98 12.26 15.65
C TRP A 81 -22.27 12.04 14.84
N ASP A 82 -23.35 12.76 15.17
CA ASP A 82 -24.67 12.62 14.53
C ASP A 82 -24.90 13.57 13.35
N GLN A 83 -23.88 14.36 12.97
CA GLN A 83 -24.02 15.31 11.88
C GLN A 83 -24.06 14.62 10.51
N THR A 84 -24.92 15.13 9.63
CA THR A 84 -25.15 14.51 8.31
C THR A 84 -24.00 14.69 7.33
N LEU A 85 -23.08 15.60 7.62
CA LEU A 85 -21.89 15.90 6.82
C LEU A 85 -20.77 16.29 7.79
N ALA A 86 -19.70 15.51 7.83
CA ALA A 86 -18.46 15.80 8.53
C ALA A 86 -17.32 15.96 7.49
N GLY A 87 -16.08 15.68 7.89
CA GLY A 87 -14.93 15.66 7.00
C GLY A 87 -14.56 17.04 6.46
N ASN A 88 -13.59 17.06 5.55
CA ASN A 88 -13.16 18.26 4.87
C ASN A 88 -14.32 19.03 4.23
N PHE A 89 -15.38 18.34 3.80
CA PHE A 89 -16.53 18.96 3.15
C PHE A 89 -17.37 19.78 4.14
N ASN A 90 -17.54 19.32 5.38
CA ASN A 90 -18.13 20.18 6.41
C ASN A 90 -17.25 21.40 6.67
N GLN A 91 -15.95 21.18 6.82
CA GLN A 91 -14.99 22.24 7.11
C GLN A 91 -14.91 23.28 5.97
N LEU A 92 -15.01 22.86 4.70
CA LEU A 92 -15.11 23.77 3.55
C LEU A 92 -16.39 24.61 3.57
N ALA A 93 -17.51 24.02 3.99
CA ALA A 93 -18.76 24.75 4.16
C ALA A 93 -18.63 25.83 5.25
N GLU A 94 -18.00 25.51 6.37
CA GLU A 94 -17.67 26.46 7.44
C GLU A 94 -16.71 27.56 6.98
N LEU A 95 -15.65 27.19 6.25
CA LEU A 95 -14.67 28.14 5.71
C LEU A 95 -15.32 29.15 4.77
N LYS A 96 -16.23 28.68 3.92
CA LYS A 96 -17.01 29.53 3.02
C LYS A 96 -18.02 30.41 3.77
N LEU A 97 -18.61 29.93 4.87
CA LEU A 97 -19.44 30.76 5.74
C LEU A 97 -18.63 31.88 6.40
N ALA A 98 -17.39 31.59 6.82
CA ALA A 98 -16.46 32.57 7.37
C ALA A 98 -15.92 33.55 6.32
N ASN A 99 -15.75 33.08 5.07
CA ASN A 99 -15.20 33.84 3.93
C ASN A 99 -16.15 33.80 2.72
N PRO A 100 -17.27 34.54 2.72
CA PRO A 100 -18.31 34.41 1.69
C PRO A 100 -17.90 34.77 0.26
N GLU A 101 -16.76 35.46 0.09
CA GLU A 101 -16.20 35.81 -1.22
C GLU A 101 -15.28 34.70 -1.76
N LEU A 102 -14.81 33.78 -0.90
CA LEU A 102 -13.99 32.64 -1.31
C LEU A 102 -14.83 31.67 -2.15
N LYS A 103 -14.28 31.29 -3.30
CA LYS A 103 -14.82 30.22 -4.13
C LYS A 103 -14.19 28.91 -3.73
N THR A 104 -15.00 27.91 -3.37
CA THR A 104 -14.51 26.55 -3.15
C THR A 104 -14.85 25.71 -4.37
N MET A 105 -13.87 25.06 -4.99
CA MET A 105 -14.06 24.22 -6.17
C MET A 105 -13.63 22.77 -5.87
N ILE A 106 -14.08 21.83 -6.69
CA ILE A 106 -13.65 20.42 -6.61
C ILE A 106 -12.90 20.04 -7.89
N ALA A 107 -11.67 19.58 -7.75
CA ALA A 107 -10.90 19.03 -8.85
C ALA A 107 -11.28 17.57 -9.09
N VAL A 108 -11.46 17.18 -10.35
CA VAL A 108 -11.60 15.78 -10.77
C VAL A 108 -10.34 15.37 -11.51
N GLY A 109 -9.77 14.23 -11.13
CA GLY A 109 -8.55 13.72 -11.78
C GLY A 109 -7.28 13.95 -10.98
N GLY A 110 -6.30 14.57 -11.62
CA GLY A 110 -4.90 14.62 -11.20
C GLY A 110 -4.07 13.49 -11.80
N TRP A 111 -2.77 13.54 -11.56
CA TRP A 111 -1.76 12.63 -12.10
C TRP A 111 -2.17 11.15 -12.05
N THR A 112 -2.66 10.65 -10.91
CA THR A 112 -2.98 9.23 -10.68
C THR A 112 -4.44 8.84 -10.94
N LEU A 113 -5.36 9.80 -11.09
CA LEU A 113 -6.80 9.52 -11.26
C LEU A 113 -7.31 9.91 -12.66
N SER A 114 -6.40 10.20 -13.59
CA SER A 114 -6.73 10.60 -14.96
C SER A 114 -7.08 9.43 -15.91
N GLY A 115 -6.92 8.18 -15.47
CA GLY A 115 -6.91 7.01 -16.35
C GLY A 115 -8.18 6.78 -17.19
N THR A 116 -9.35 7.24 -16.72
CA THR A 116 -10.65 7.01 -17.37
C THR A 116 -11.22 8.24 -18.08
N PHE A 117 -10.52 9.39 -18.08
CA PHE A 117 -11.03 10.59 -18.76
C PHE A 117 -11.32 10.37 -20.23
N SER A 118 -10.42 9.68 -20.94
CA SER A 118 -10.60 9.41 -22.37
C SER A 118 -11.91 8.65 -22.63
N ASP A 119 -12.31 7.73 -21.75
CA ASP A 119 -13.56 6.98 -21.89
C ASP A 119 -14.80 7.85 -21.65
N VAL A 120 -14.80 8.68 -20.61
CA VAL A 120 -15.94 9.57 -20.34
C VAL A 120 -16.04 10.71 -21.37
N ALA A 121 -14.95 11.08 -22.03
CA ALA A 121 -14.94 12.08 -23.09
C ALA A 121 -15.35 11.51 -24.47
N ALA A 122 -15.15 10.20 -24.70
CA ALA A 122 -15.18 9.59 -26.04
C ALA A 122 -16.51 9.69 -26.79
N THR A 123 -17.67 9.51 -26.14
CA THR A 123 -18.98 9.47 -26.81
C THR A 123 -19.94 10.49 -26.24
N ALA A 124 -20.97 10.86 -27.01
CA ALA A 124 -21.99 11.79 -26.53
C ALA A 124 -22.72 11.24 -25.29
N GLU A 125 -22.95 9.92 -25.24
CA GLU A 125 -23.59 9.24 -24.13
C GLU A 125 -22.72 9.22 -22.87
N SER A 126 -21.41 8.93 -23.01
CA SER A 126 -20.50 8.94 -21.86
C SER A 126 -20.29 10.35 -21.32
N ARG A 127 -20.14 11.36 -22.19
CA ARG A 127 -20.09 12.77 -21.80
C ARG A 127 -21.34 13.23 -21.07
N ALA A 128 -22.53 12.90 -21.59
CA ALA A 128 -23.79 13.25 -20.94
C ALA A 128 -23.94 12.57 -19.57
N THR A 129 -23.45 11.34 -19.42
CA THR A 129 -23.46 10.61 -18.14
C THR A 129 -22.56 11.29 -17.11
N PHE A 130 -21.33 11.59 -17.50
CA PHE A 130 -20.38 12.28 -16.62
C PHE A 130 -20.87 13.69 -16.27
N ALA A 131 -21.28 14.48 -17.26
CA ALA A 131 -21.77 15.85 -17.06
C ALA A 131 -23.01 15.91 -16.16
N GLN A 132 -23.92 14.93 -16.25
CA GLN A 132 -25.03 14.82 -15.30
C GLN A 132 -24.53 14.50 -13.89
N SER A 133 -23.52 13.62 -13.74
CA SER A 133 -22.95 13.33 -12.43
C SER A 133 -22.27 14.54 -11.78
N VAL A 134 -21.71 15.46 -12.58
CA VAL A 134 -21.20 16.75 -12.08
C VAL A 134 -22.33 17.55 -11.43
N VAL A 135 -23.48 17.70 -12.12
CA VAL A 135 -24.66 18.37 -11.55
C VAL A 135 -25.14 17.70 -10.28
N ASP A 136 -25.24 16.37 -10.28
CA ASP A 136 -25.67 15.60 -9.11
C ASP A 136 -24.70 15.82 -7.93
N PHE A 137 -23.39 15.90 -8.19
CA PHE A 137 -22.36 16.18 -7.19
C PHE A 137 -22.49 17.59 -6.61
N MET A 138 -22.64 18.62 -7.46
CA MET A 138 -22.81 20.02 -7.02
C MET A 138 -24.10 20.23 -6.22
N GLN A 139 -25.16 19.48 -6.54
CA GLN A 139 -26.40 19.52 -5.77
C GLN A 139 -26.28 18.80 -4.41
N LYS A 140 -25.53 17.70 -4.36
CA LYS A 140 -25.30 16.95 -3.13
C LYS A 140 -24.39 17.72 -2.16
N TYR A 141 -23.40 18.42 -2.70
CA TYR A 141 -22.36 19.14 -1.95
C TYR A 141 -22.38 20.63 -2.35
N PRO A 142 -23.32 21.41 -1.80
CA PRO A 142 -23.61 22.77 -2.26
C PRO A 142 -22.58 23.82 -1.85
N MET A 143 -21.55 23.44 -1.08
CA MET A 143 -20.44 24.35 -0.79
C MET A 143 -19.63 24.65 -2.06
N PHE A 144 -19.55 23.73 -3.03
CA PHE A 144 -18.74 23.95 -4.24
C PHE A 144 -19.38 24.96 -5.21
N ASP A 145 -18.59 25.95 -5.62
CA ASP A 145 -18.90 26.97 -6.64
C ASP A 145 -18.46 26.56 -8.04
N GLY A 146 -17.97 25.34 -8.24
CA GLY A 146 -17.42 24.96 -9.53
C GLY A 146 -16.64 23.65 -9.51
N ILE A 147 -16.21 23.27 -10.70
CA ILE A 147 -15.41 22.07 -10.97
C ILE A 147 -14.12 22.46 -11.67
N ASP A 148 -13.02 21.87 -11.24
CA ASP A 148 -11.73 21.93 -11.92
C ASP A 148 -11.47 20.57 -12.61
N PHE A 149 -11.13 20.59 -13.89
CA PHE A 149 -10.76 19.37 -14.60
C PHE A 149 -9.25 19.25 -14.68
N ASP A 150 -8.73 18.18 -14.11
CA ASP A 150 -7.31 17.88 -14.10
C ASP A 150 -7.04 16.55 -14.82
N TRP A 151 -7.12 16.58 -16.16
CA TRP A 151 -6.84 15.44 -17.02
C TRP A 151 -5.39 15.47 -17.48
N GLU A 152 -4.58 14.56 -16.94
CA GLU A 152 -3.14 14.47 -17.18
C GLU A 152 -2.72 13.22 -17.99
N TYR A 153 -2.55 13.25 -19.31
CA TYR A 153 -2.97 14.32 -20.22
C TYR A 153 -3.78 13.78 -21.39
N ALA A 154 -4.72 14.59 -21.87
CA ALA A 154 -5.44 14.35 -23.12
C ALA A 154 -4.43 14.21 -24.29
N GLY A 155 -4.50 13.09 -25.02
CA GLY A 155 -3.55 12.80 -26.10
C GLY A 155 -2.22 12.19 -25.65
N GLY A 156 -2.04 11.95 -24.35
CA GLY A 156 -0.90 11.22 -23.77
C GLY A 156 0.17 12.12 -23.16
N GLY A 157 1.21 11.48 -22.61
CA GLY A 157 2.29 12.17 -21.88
C GLY A 157 2.13 12.18 -20.36
N GLY A 158 1.04 11.62 -19.84
CA GLY A 158 0.85 11.30 -18.42
C GLY A 158 1.25 9.85 -18.11
N LEU A 159 0.65 9.25 -17.08
CA LEU A 159 0.90 7.85 -16.70
C LEU A 159 0.63 6.86 -17.84
N GLU A 160 1.47 5.82 -17.95
CA GLU A 160 1.33 4.76 -18.97
C GLU A 160 -0.01 4.01 -18.86
N SER A 161 -0.59 3.94 -17.66
CA SER A 161 -1.90 3.34 -17.41
C SER A 161 -3.08 4.13 -17.97
N ASN A 162 -2.86 5.38 -18.42
CA ASN A 162 -3.95 6.21 -18.91
C ASN A 162 -4.45 5.72 -20.26
N ILE A 163 -5.77 5.70 -20.41
CA ILE A 163 -6.38 5.45 -21.72
C ILE A 163 -6.16 6.70 -22.55
N VAL A 164 -5.51 6.54 -23.71
CA VAL A 164 -5.16 7.65 -24.61
C VAL A 164 -5.74 7.40 -25.99
N ARG A 165 -6.35 8.44 -26.57
CA ARG A 165 -6.85 8.44 -27.95
C ARG A 165 -6.39 9.69 -28.69
N PRO A 166 -6.11 9.60 -30.01
CA PRO A 166 -5.77 10.77 -30.82
C PRO A 166 -6.87 11.85 -30.81
N GLU A 167 -8.12 11.47 -30.56
CA GLU A 167 -9.27 12.38 -30.51
C GLU A 167 -9.45 13.06 -29.15
N ASP A 168 -8.62 12.75 -28.14
CA ASP A 168 -8.81 13.22 -26.75
C ASP A 168 -8.93 14.74 -26.64
N GLY A 169 -8.10 15.52 -27.33
CA GLY A 169 -8.19 17.00 -27.28
C GLY A 169 -9.55 17.54 -27.76
N ALA A 170 -10.06 17.00 -28.87
CA ALA A 170 -11.37 17.39 -29.39
C ALA A 170 -12.52 16.85 -28.50
N ASN A 171 -12.37 15.64 -27.96
CA ASN A 171 -13.34 15.04 -27.05
C ASN A 171 -13.40 15.78 -25.70
N TYR A 172 -12.27 16.31 -25.23
CA TYR A 172 -12.19 17.09 -24.02
C TYR A 172 -12.95 18.41 -24.17
N ALA A 173 -12.77 19.14 -25.28
CA ALA A 173 -13.59 20.32 -25.59
C ALA A 173 -15.08 19.99 -25.59
N LEU A 174 -15.49 18.87 -26.23
CA LEU A 174 -16.90 18.44 -26.23
C LEU A 174 -17.43 18.06 -24.84
N LEU A 175 -16.58 17.50 -23.97
CA LEU A 175 -16.93 17.20 -22.58
C LEU A 175 -17.18 18.47 -21.80
N LEU A 176 -16.28 19.45 -21.90
CA LEU A 176 -16.39 20.74 -21.24
C LEU A 176 -17.65 21.50 -21.71
N THR A 177 -17.95 21.48 -23.01
CA THR A 177 -19.20 22.05 -23.55
C THR A 177 -20.46 21.41 -22.96
N GLU A 178 -20.50 20.07 -22.86
CA GLU A 178 -21.65 19.39 -22.26
C GLU A 178 -21.77 19.73 -20.76
N VAL A 179 -20.65 19.78 -20.03
CA VAL A 179 -20.64 20.14 -18.59
C VAL A 179 -21.11 21.59 -18.38
N ARG A 180 -20.59 22.55 -19.16
CA ARG A 180 -21.02 23.96 -19.12
C ARG A 180 -22.52 24.09 -19.34
N ALA A 181 -23.07 23.42 -20.36
CA ALA A 181 -24.50 23.46 -20.64
C ALA A 181 -25.35 22.89 -19.49
N ARG A 182 -24.84 21.88 -18.77
CA ARG A 182 -25.52 21.28 -17.60
C ARG A 182 -25.46 22.20 -16.38
N LEU A 183 -24.31 22.81 -16.13
CA LEU A 183 -24.13 23.79 -15.06
C LEU A 183 -24.96 25.05 -15.30
N ASP A 184 -25.00 25.61 -16.52
CA ASP A 184 -25.91 26.72 -16.87
C ASP A 184 -27.37 26.40 -16.57
N GLY A 185 -27.76 25.15 -16.85
CA GLY A 185 -29.09 24.64 -16.51
C GLY A 185 -29.34 24.60 -15.01
N LEU A 186 -28.33 24.29 -14.19
CA LEU A 186 -28.40 24.32 -12.73
C LEU A 186 -28.42 25.76 -12.20
N GLU A 187 -27.58 26.67 -12.74
CA GLU A 187 -27.55 28.09 -12.39
C GLU A 187 -28.92 28.74 -12.63
N ALA A 188 -29.56 28.45 -13.77
CA ALA A 188 -30.90 28.94 -14.07
C ALA A 188 -31.97 28.43 -13.09
N GLN A 189 -31.72 27.30 -12.41
CA GLN A 189 -32.63 26.72 -11.41
C GLN A 189 -32.43 27.29 -10.01
N ASN A 190 -31.19 27.48 -9.57
CA ASN A 190 -30.87 27.86 -8.18
C ASN A 190 -30.34 29.29 -8.01
N GLY A 191 -29.96 29.97 -9.10
CA GLY A 191 -29.38 31.31 -9.09
C GLY A 191 -27.96 31.37 -8.54
N HIS A 192 -27.30 30.23 -8.34
CA HIS A 192 -25.89 30.13 -8.02
C HIS A 192 -25.08 30.19 -9.32
N GLU A 193 -23.85 30.70 -9.28
CA GLU A 193 -22.92 30.75 -10.42
C GLU A 193 -21.89 29.64 -10.23
N TYR A 194 -21.71 28.79 -11.25
CA TYR A 194 -20.75 27.69 -11.21
C TYR A 194 -19.63 27.93 -12.22
N GLN A 195 -18.38 27.85 -11.77
CA GLN A 195 -17.21 27.98 -12.62
C GLN A 195 -16.69 26.63 -13.11
N ILE A 196 -16.09 26.63 -14.29
CA ILE A 196 -15.31 25.52 -14.84
C ILE A 196 -13.87 26.01 -15.00
N SER A 197 -12.94 25.37 -14.30
CA SER A 197 -11.52 25.55 -14.56
C SER A 197 -10.89 24.26 -15.11
N VAL A 198 -9.71 24.42 -15.70
CA VAL A 198 -8.88 23.30 -16.16
C VAL A 198 -7.48 23.46 -15.63
N ALA A 199 -6.98 22.50 -14.86
CA ALA A 199 -5.55 22.33 -14.63
C ALA A 199 -4.91 21.89 -15.96
N SER A 200 -4.10 22.76 -16.55
CA SER A 200 -3.70 22.65 -17.95
C SER A 200 -2.18 22.54 -18.09
N PRO A 201 -1.67 21.70 -19.01
CA PRO A 201 -0.23 21.45 -19.13
C PRO A 201 0.51 22.67 -19.65
N ALA A 202 1.75 22.84 -19.21
CA ALA A 202 2.64 23.90 -19.68
C ALA A 202 3.75 23.42 -20.64
N GLY A 203 3.91 22.10 -20.82
CA GLY A 203 4.84 21.55 -21.82
C GLY A 203 4.32 21.70 -23.25
N ALA A 204 5.13 22.26 -24.15
CA ALA A 204 4.74 22.58 -25.53
C ALA A 204 4.16 21.39 -26.32
N ASP A 205 4.67 20.18 -26.08
CA ASP A 205 4.23 18.95 -26.73
C ASP A 205 2.86 18.46 -26.24
N LYS A 206 2.50 18.74 -24.98
CA LYS A 206 1.19 18.41 -24.39
C LYS A 206 0.15 19.46 -24.80
N ILE A 207 0.53 20.73 -24.78
CA ILE A 207 -0.31 21.84 -25.27
C ILE A 207 -0.74 21.58 -26.72
N ALA A 208 0.16 21.07 -27.57
CA ALA A 208 -0.14 20.75 -28.96
C ALA A 208 -1.21 19.66 -29.17
N GLN A 209 -1.55 18.88 -28.14
CA GLN A 209 -2.62 17.87 -28.20
C GLN A 209 -4.01 18.45 -27.86
N LEU A 210 -4.08 19.66 -27.30
CA LEU A 210 -5.33 20.26 -26.85
C LEU A 210 -5.98 21.11 -27.95
N ASP A 211 -7.32 21.08 -28.00
CA ASP A 211 -8.10 22.05 -28.78
C ASP A 211 -8.41 23.27 -27.89
N LEU A 212 -7.37 24.03 -27.52
CA LEU A 212 -7.47 25.15 -26.58
C LEU A 212 -8.51 26.19 -27.00
N ALA A 213 -8.62 26.46 -28.30
CA ALA A 213 -9.59 27.41 -28.83
C ALA A 213 -11.03 26.97 -28.56
N ALA A 214 -11.35 25.69 -28.77
CA ALA A 214 -12.67 25.14 -28.47
C ALA A 214 -12.91 25.00 -26.96
N MET A 215 -11.89 24.60 -26.19
CA MET A 215 -11.99 24.49 -24.73
C MET A 215 -12.31 25.85 -24.09
N ALA A 216 -11.65 26.93 -24.54
CA ALA A 216 -11.84 28.28 -24.01
C ALA A 216 -13.26 28.84 -24.18
N GLU A 217 -14.11 28.23 -25.02
CA GLU A 217 -15.52 28.63 -25.11
C GLU A 217 -16.36 28.17 -23.90
N SER A 218 -15.87 27.18 -23.14
CA SER A 218 -16.61 26.56 -22.02
C SER A 218 -15.90 26.65 -20.66
N VAL A 219 -14.66 27.15 -20.65
CA VAL A 219 -13.79 27.22 -19.48
C VAL A 219 -13.66 28.68 -19.03
N ASP A 220 -13.87 28.93 -17.74
CA ASP A 220 -13.74 30.26 -17.14
C ASP A 220 -12.26 30.65 -16.99
N PHE A 221 -11.42 29.69 -16.57
CA PHE A 221 -9.97 29.90 -16.50
C PHE A 221 -9.16 28.59 -16.54
N PHE A 222 -7.92 28.71 -17.00
CA PHE A 222 -6.93 27.63 -17.07
C PHE A 222 -5.91 27.84 -15.96
N ASN A 223 -5.83 26.89 -15.03
CA ASN A 223 -4.76 26.78 -14.05
C ASN A 223 -3.54 26.17 -14.75
N LEU A 224 -2.70 27.02 -15.36
CA LEU A 224 -1.55 26.58 -16.12
C LEU A 224 -0.49 26.01 -15.18
N MET A 225 -0.25 24.70 -15.23
CA MET A 225 0.72 23.97 -14.42
C MET A 225 2.15 24.26 -14.88
N ALA A 226 2.60 25.51 -14.70
CA ALA A 226 3.88 26.03 -15.16
C ALA A 226 5.03 25.72 -14.20
N TYR A 227 5.06 24.46 -13.78
CA TYR A 227 6.02 23.82 -12.91
C TYR A 227 6.26 22.39 -13.40
N ASP A 228 7.09 21.61 -12.71
CA ASP A 228 7.46 20.26 -13.13
C ASP A 228 8.12 20.19 -14.51
N PHE A 229 8.81 21.26 -14.90
CA PHE A 229 9.57 21.32 -16.15
C PHE A 229 10.83 20.46 -16.11
N HIS A 230 11.54 20.51 -14.99
CA HIS A 230 12.74 19.72 -14.72
C HIS A 230 12.63 19.08 -13.36
N GLY A 231 13.18 17.89 -13.21
CA GLY A 231 12.88 17.17 -11.99
C GLY A 231 13.45 15.80 -11.82
N GLY A 232 12.73 15.11 -10.96
CA GLY A 232 12.93 13.74 -10.63
C GLY A 232 12.62 12.77 -11.77
N TRP A 233 13.13 12.99 -12.96
CA TRP A 233 13.24 12.02 -14.05
C TRP A 233 14.51 12.27 -14.87
N GLU A 234 15.28 13.31 -14.51
CA GLU A 234 16.52 13.73 -15.14
C GLU A 234 17.71 13.43 -14.24
N THR A 235 18.88 13.25 -14.87
CA THR A 235 20.15 13.01 -14.19
C THR A 235 20.95 14.28 -13.95
N THR A 236 20.42 15.40 -14.43
CA THR A 236 21.04 16.71 -14.42
C THR A 236 20.09 17.65 -13.70
N THR A 237 20.62 18.49 -12.83
CA THR A 237 19.83 19.50 -12.12
C THR A 237 19.23 20.50 -13.11
N GLY A 238 17.97 20.85 -12.91
CA GLY A 238 17.28 21.87 -13.69
C GLY A 238 16.34 22.70 -12.81
N HIS A 239 15.82 23.79 -13.38
CA HIS A 239 14.82 24.62 -12.70
C HIS A 239 13.44 24.03 -12.93
N GLN A 240 12.64 23.81 -11.89
CA GLN A 240 11.32 23.16 -12.10
C GLN A 240 10.27 24.13 -12.66
N ALA A 241 10.46 25.43 -12.46
CA ALA A 241 9.54 26.48 -12.91
C ALA A 241 10.27 27.72 -13.46
N PRO A 242 11.23 27.60 -14.39
CA PRO A 242 11.93 28.75 -14.96
C PRO A 242 11.00 29.66 -15.76
N MET A 243 11.30 30.97 -15.75
CA MET A 243 10.67 31.91 -16.69
C MET A 243 11.11 31.64 -18.11
N PHE A 244 12.42 31.41 -18.29
CA PHE A 244 13.04 31.20 -19.59
C PHE A 244 13.82 29.89 -19.62
N ASP A 245 13.64 29.14 -20.71
CA ASP A 245 14.39 27.93 -20.94
C ASP A 245 15.86 28.26 -21.27
N THR A 246 16.77 27.80 -20.41
CA THR A 246 18.22 27.95 -20.55
C THR A 246 18.94 26.67 -20.96
N ILE A 247 18.25 25.53 -20.98
CA ILE A 247 18.83 24.19 -21.22
C ILE A 247 18.20 23.45 -22.41
N GLY A 248 17.15 24.01 -23.01
CA GLY A 248 16.48 23.55 -24.22
C GLY A 248 15.32 22.59 -23.96
N GLY A 249 14.29 22.64 -24.80
CA GLY A 249 13.11 21.78 -24.69
C GLY A 249 11.78 22.54 -24.75
N ASN A 250 11.80 23.87 -24.63
CA ASN A 250 10.61 24.73 -24.54
C ASN A 250 9.74 24.42 -23.30
N TYR A 251 10.41 24.09 -22.19
CA TYR A 251 9.80 23.83 -20.89
C TYR A 251 10.04 25.03 -19.98
N ASP A 252 9.33 26.12 -20.26
CA ASP A 252 9.41 27.38 -19.51
C ASP A 252 8.07 28.13 -19.53
N ILE A 253 7.89 29.01 -18.54
CA ILE A 253 6.64 29.77 -18.34
C ILE A 253 6.31 30.63 -19.56
N THR A 254 7.30 31.33 -20.14
CA THR A 254 7.03 32.27 -21.22
C THR A 254 6.57 31.57 -22.50
N THR A 255 7.21 30.45 -22.85
CA THR A 255 6.83 29.65 -24.01
C THR A 255 5.44 29.04 -23.82
N ALA A 256 5.14 28.49 -22.64
CA ALA A 256 3.83 27.94 -22.33
C ALA A 256 2.72 28.99 -22.52
N VAL A 257 2.87 30.16 -21.90
CA VAL A 257 1.88 31.25 -22.01
C VAL A 257 1.72 31.71 -23.46
N ASP A 258 2.82 31.92 -24.20
CA ASP A 258 2.75 32.37 -25.59
C ASP A 258 2.02 31.35 -26.49
N LEU A 259 2.08 30.04 -26.20
CA LEU A 259 1.32 29.01 -26.92
C LEU A 259 -0.19 29.09 -26.66
N TYR A 260 -0.64 29.35 -25.43
CA TYR A 260 -2.06 29.55 -25.13
C TYR A 260 -2.60 30.82 -25.82
N LEU A 261 -1.83 31.91 -25.76
CA LEU A 261 -2.17 33.15 -26.45
C LEU A 261 -2.22 32.96 -27.98
N ALA A 262 -1.28 32.21 -28.55
CA ALA A 262 -1.28 31.89 -29.97
C ALA A 262 -2.46 31.00 -30.39
N ALA A 263 -2.96 30.16 -29.48
CA ALA A 263 -4.18 29.37 -29.68
C ALA A 263 -5.47 30.20 -29.54
N GLY A 264 -5.38 31.46 -29.10
CA GLY A 264 -6.51 32.39 -28.99
C GLY A 264 -7.19 32.40 -27.63
N VAL A 265 -6.58 31.80 -26.60
CA VAL A 265 -7.07 31.92 -25.21
C VAL A 265 -6.93 33.37 -24.76
N ASP A 266 -7.98 33.93 -24.14
CA ASP A 266 -7.93 35.28 -23.59
C ASP A 266 -6.88 35.30 -22.45
N PRO A 267 -5.91 36.23 -22.45
CA PRO A 267 -4.93 36.34 -21.38
C PRO A 267 -5.57 36.30 -19.98
N SER A 268 -6.72 36.97 -19.79
CA SER A 268 -7.41 37.04 -18.50
C SER A 268 -7.99 35.70 -18.02
N ALA A 269 -8.05 34.69 -18.87
CA ALA A 269 -8.44 33.32 -18.51
C ALA A 269 -7.23 32.44 -18.13
N ILE A 270 -5.99 32.93 -18.19
CA ILE A 270 -4.79 32.15 -17.85
C ILE A 270 -4.37 32.48 -16.42
N VAL A 271 -4.34 31.49 -15.54
CA VAL A 271 -3.91 31.60 -14.14
C VAL A 271 -2.57 30.87 -14.02
N LEU A 272 -1.51 31.59 -13.63
CA LEU A 272 -0.14 31.08 -13.67
C LEU A 272 0.17 30.23 -12.43
N GLY A 273 0.43 28.94 -12.63
CA GLY A 273 0.79 27.99 -11.57
C GLY A 273 2.18 28.21 -10.97
N THR A 274 2.28 27.95 -9.66
CA THR A 274 3.47 28.11 -8.83
C THR A 274 3.60 26.91 -7.88
N PRO A 275 4.75 26.23 -7.80
CA PRO A 275 4.93 25.09 -6.91
C PRO A 275 5.27 25.55 -5.49
N ALA A 276 4.49 25.10 -4.50
CA ALA A 276 4.77 25.20 -3.06
C ALA A 276 5.56 23.98 -2.54
N TYR A 277 6.41 23.42 -3.41
CA TYR A 277 7.31 22.31 -3.15
C TYR A 277 8.54 22.47 -4.06
N THR A 278 9.54 21.62 -3.83
CA THR A 278 10.80 21.67 -4.56
C THR A 278 11.01 20.45 -5.46
N ARG A 279 11.95 20.56 -6.39
CA ARG A 279 12.57 19.38 -7.02
C ARG A 279 14.06 19.35 -6.68
N ALA A 280 14.55 18.20 -6.22
CA ALA A 280 15.80 18.15 -5.48
C ALA A 280 16.67 16.93 -5.81
N TRP A 281 17.93 17.17 -6.13
CA TRP A 281 18.93 16.17 -6.47
C TRP A 281 20.03 16.11 -5.41
N SER A 282 20.71 14.98 -5.32
CA SER A 282 21.77 14.69 -4.36
C SER A 282 23.08 14.29 -5.05
N GLY A 283 24.18 14.39 -4.30
CA GLY A 283 25.52 14.15 -4.82
C GLY A 283 25.90 15.11 -5.95
N VAL A 284 25.30 16.30 -5.93
CA VAL A 284 25.58 17.37 -6.89
C VAL A 284 26.84 18.10 -6.45
N GLU A 285 27.84 18.16 -7.33
CA GLU A 285 29.05 18.95 -7.08
C GLU A 285 28.77 20.43 -7.37
N ASP A 286 29.20 21.31 -6.46
CA ASP A 286 28.95 22.77 -6.50
C ASP A 286 29.32 23.40 -7.86
N GLY A 287 30.46 23.03 -8.45
CA GLY A 287 30.92 23.66 -9.70
C GLY A 287 31.29 25.15 -9.59
N GLY A 288 30.99 25.81 -8.45
CA GLY A 288 31.16 27.24 -8.20
C GLY A 288 29.88 28.05 -8.40
N ASP A 289 28.79 27.41 -8.82
CA ASP A 289 27.47 27.99 -9.06
C ASP A 289 26.37 27.25 -8.30
N GLY A 290 26.71 26.48 -7.26
CA GLY A 290 25.72 25.75 -6.46
C GLY A 290 25.16 24.53 -7.18
N GLY A 291 25.85 24.00 -8.18
CA GLY A 291 25.48 22.79 -8.89
C GLY A 291 24.41 23.04 -9.95
N TRP A 292 24.44 24.19 -10.63
CA TRP A 292 23.54 24.49 -11.75
C TRP A 292 23.95 23.70 -13.00
N ASP A 293 22.97 23.16 -13.75
CA ASP A 293 23.19 22.27 -14.92
C ASP A 293 24.25 21.19 -14.67
N ALA A 294 24.30 20.69 -13.42
CA ALA A 294 25.30 19.75 -12.96
C ALA A 294 24.73 18.33 -12.96
N ALA A 295 25.61 17.36 -13.21
CA ALA A 295 25.27 15.96 -13.03
C ALA A 295 24.96 15.69 -11.56
N SER A 296 23.82 15.07 -11.32
CA SER A 296 23.46 14.46 -10.05
C SER A 296 23.92 13.01 -10.02
N THR A 297 24.00 12.46 -8.81
CA THR A 297 24.12 11.02 -8.60
C THR A 297 22.88 10.51 -7.88
N GLY A 298 21.68 10.97 -8.25
CA GLY A 298 20.38 10.54 -7.70
C GLY A 298 19.69 11.57 -6.82
N LEU A 299 18.53 11.23 -6.25
CA LEU A 299 17.68 12.19 -5.56
C LEU A 299 18.03 12.53 -4.12
N ALA A 300 17.68 13.75 -3.73
CA ALA A 300 17.56 14.13 -2.33
C ALA A 300 16.48 13.33 -1.60
N GLN A 301 16.50 13.33 -0.27
CA GLN A 301 15.54 12.56 0.54
C GLN A 301 14.09 13.05 0.41
N GLY A 302 13.88 14.35 0.24
CA GLY A 302 12.55 14.97 0.22
C GLY A 302 11.85 14.97 1.60
N THR A 303 10.61 15.46 1.63
CA THR A 303 9.74 15.45 2.82
C THR A 303 8.91 14.18 2.87
N PHE A 304 8.02 13.99 1.88
CA PHE A 304 7.15 12.83 1.75
C PHE A 304 7.53 11.93 0.57
N GLU A 305 8.23 12.50 -0.40
CA GLU A 305 8.56 11.91 -1.69
C GLU A 305 10.01 12.27 -2.01
N ARG A 306 10.86 11.28 -2.37
CA ARG A 306 12.27 11.60 -2.64
C ARG A 306 12.40 12.63 -3.75
N GLY A 307 13.35 13.53 -3.60
CA GLY A 307 13.55 14.62 -4.54
C GLY A 307 12.45 15.65 -4.55
N VAL A 308 11.49 15.60 -3.62
CA VAL A 308 10.51 16.65 -3.38
C VAL A 308 10.49 17.00 -1.90
N TYR A 309 10.97 18.18 -1.56
CA TYR A 309 10.69 18.77 -0.26
C TYR A 309 9.46 19.66 -0.37
N ASP A 310 8.59 19.61 0.64
CA ASP A 310 7.64 20.68 0.87
C ASP A 310 8.42 22.00 1.04
N TYR A 311 7.87 23.10 0.52
CA TYR A 311 8.54 24.39 0.58
C TYR A 311 8.84 24.81 2.02
N LYS A 312 7.90 24.63 2.95
CA LYS A 312 8.08 24.94 4.38
C LYS A 312 9.28 24.22 5.01
N ASP A 313 9.55 22.98 4.63
CA ASP A 313 10.63 22.19 5.22
C ASP A 313 11.99 22.59 4.68
N ILE A 314 12.09 22.87 3.37
CA ILE A 314 13.35 23.36 2.81
C ILE A 314 13.68 24.76 3.35
N VAL A 315 12.68 25.62 3.54
CA VAL A 315 12.86 26.94 4.16
C VAL A 315 13.34 26.79 5.61
N ALA A 316 12.79 25.84 6.37
CA ALA A 316 13.28 25.55 7.72
C ALA A 316 14.76 25.12 7.72
N LYS A 317 15.20 24.32 6.74
CA LYS A 317 16.62 23.96 6.57
C LYS A 317 17.49 25.16 6.20
N ILE A 318 17.05 25.98 5.24
CA ILE A 318 17.80 27.17 4.78
C ILE A 318 17.97 28.17 5.93
N THR A 319 16.91 28.41 6.69
CA THR A 319 16.89 29.44 7.74
C THR A 319 17.39 28.95 9.10
N ALA A 320 17.72 27.66 9.24
CA ALA A 320 18.21 27.09 10.49
C ALA A 320 19.51 27.77 10.98
N PRO A 321 19.67 28.00 12.30
CA PRO A 321 20.89 28.58 12.84
C PRO A 321 22.14 27.76 12.48
N GLY A 322 23.08 28.39 11.77
CA GLY A 322 24.32 27.73 11.35
C GLY A 322 24.19 26.86 10.10
N SER A 323 23.06 26.95 9.39
CA SER A 323 22.86 26.32 8.09
C SER A 323 23.95 26.72 7.10
N ASP A 324 24.39 25.75 6.29
CA ASP A 324 25.33 25.96 5.19
C ASP A 324 24.63 26.04 3.82
N TRP A 325 23.30 25.89 3.81
CA TRP A 325 22.47 26.11 2.65
C TRP A 325 22.58 27.55 2.19
N LYS A 326 22.67 27.73 0.87
CA LYS A 326 22.68 29.04 0.22
C LYS A 326 21.64 29.09 -0.87
N ILE A 327 20.99 30.23 -1.00
CA ILE A 327 20.06 30.51 -2.10
C ILE A 327 20.85 31.09 -3.26
N TYR A 328 20.58 30.58 -4.45
CA TYR A 328 21.14 31.02 -5.70
C TYR A 328 20.02 31.55 -6.59
N TRP A 329 20.35 32.57 -7.39
CA TRP A 329 19.49 33.12 -8.42
C TRP A 329 20.14 32.88 -9.79
N ASP A 330 19.49 32.13 -10.68
CA ASP A 330 19.88 32.06 -12.08
C ASP A 330 19.22 33.21 -12.84
N ASP A 331 20.03 34.19 -13.23
CA ASP A 331 19.56 35.41 -13.86
C ASP A 331 19.14 35.21 -15.33
N ASN A 332 19.65 34.17 -16.02
CA ASN A 332 19.20 33.89 -17.37
C ASN A 332 17.82 33.23 -17.37
N ALA A 333 17.60 32.30 -16.43
CA ALA A 333 16.34 31.57 -16.30
C ALA A 333 15.27 32.33 -15.49
N GLN A 334 15.70 33.35 -14.73
CA GLN A 334 14.93 34.06 -13.70
C GLN A 334 14.28 33.06 -12.72
N ALA A 335 15.12 32.19 -12.15
CA ALA A 335 14.70 31.09 -11.29
C ALA A 335 15.59 30.99 -10.04
N ALA A 336 14.98 30.63 -8.91
CA ALA A 336 15.69 30.40 -7.66
C ALA A 336 15.96 28.90 -7.45
N TYR A 337 17.09 28.62 -6.79
CA TYR A 337 17.45 27.30 -6.28
C TYR A 337 18.27 27.46 -5.01
N ALA A 338 18.44 26.39 -4.25
CA ALA A 338 19.29 26.36 -3.08
C ALA A 338 20.25 25.17 -3.14
N TYR A 339 21.40 25.34 -2.52
CA TYR A 339 22.43 24.31 -2.46
C TYR A 339 23.08 24.23 -1.09
N SER A 340 23.26 23.01 -0.56
CA SER A 340 24.09 22.73 0.61
C SER A 340 25.38 22.03 0.18
N PRO A 341 26.56 22.63 0.42
CA PRO A 341 27.85 21.98 0.15
C PRO A 341 28.11 20.75 1.01
N SER A 342 27.65 20.72 2.26
CA SER A 342 27.86 19.57 3.14
C SER A 342 26.95 18.40 2.81
N GLU A 343 25.69 18.67 2.46
CA GLU A 343 24.72 17.64 2.05
C GLU A 343 24.90 17.24 0.57
N LYS A 344 25.55 18.09 -0.23
CA LYS A 344 25.64 17.99 -1.70
C LYS A 344 24.27 17.87 -2.36
N ILE A 345 23.33 18.68 -1.88
CA ILE A 345 21.95 18.69 -2.38
C ILE A 345 21.71 20.00 -3.12
N TYR A 346 21.24 19.88 -4.37
CA TYR A 346 20.65 20.96 -5.15
C TYR A 346 19.14 20.85 -5.04
N THR A 347 18.45 21.97 -4.87
CA THR A 347 16.98 22.00 -4.89
C THR A 347 16.47 23.26 -5.57
N THR A 348 15.61 23.12 -6.58
CA THR A 348 14.94 24.24 -7.24
C THR A 348 13.64 24.54 -6.51
N LEU A 349 13.41 25.82 -6.19
CA LEU A 349 12.32 26.28 -5.35
C LEU A 349 11.81 27.64 -5.80
N GLU A 350 10.59 27.96 -5.39
CA GLU A 350 10.09 29.33 -5.38
C GLU A 350 10.48 30.04 -4.09
N THR A 351 10.52 31.37 -4.15
CA THR A 351 10.68 32.28 -3.02
C THR A 351 9.62 33.38 -3.13
N PRO A 352 9.30 34.11 -2.05
CA PRO A 352 8.40 35.27 -2.13
C PRO A 352 8.82 36.27 -3.22
N ALA A 353 10.14 36.44 -3.42
CA ALA A 353 10.68 37.29 -4.47
C ALA A 353 10.38 36.74 -5.87
N SER A 354 10.64 35.46 -6.14
CA SER A 354 10.35 34.86 -7.46
C SER A 354 8.86 34.84 -7.77
N VAL A 355 8.01 34.59 -6.77
CA VAL A 355 6.55 34.65 -6.92
C VAL A 355 6.09 36.07 -7.24
N ALA A 356 6.57 37.09 -6.51
CA ALA A 356 6.22 38.48 -6.78
C ALA A 356 6.70 38.92 -8.18
N LEU A 357 7.88 38.47 -8.60
CA LEU A 357 8.44 38.76 -9.92
C LEU A 357 7.55 38.17 -11.04
N LYS A 358 7.16 36.89 -10.89
CA LYS A 358 6.27 36.19 -11.82
C LYS A 358 4.87 36.80 -11.84
N ALA A 359 4.35 37.19 -10.68
CA ALA A 359 3.07 37.88 -10.56
C ALA A 359 3.07 39.21 -11.33
N GLN A 360 4.11 40.04 -11.18
CA GLN A 360 4.24 41.28 -11.94
C GLN A 360 4.36 41.05 -13.45
N TRP A 361 5.11 40.03 -13.87
CA TRP A 361 5.20 39.67 -15.27
C TRP A 361 3.83 39.21 -15.83
N ALA A 362 3.12 38.34 -15.09
CA ALA A 362 1.79 37.86 -15.44
C ALA A 362 0.79 39.03 -15.57
N GLN A 363 0.81 39.99 -14.64
CA GLN A 363 0.03 41.23 -14.73
C GLN A 363 0.36 42.02 -15.99
N SER A 364 1.64 42.15 -16.34
CA SER A 364 2.09 42.90 -17.53
C SER A 364 1.63 42.26 -18.85
N LYS A 365 1.44 40.93 -18.84
CA LYS A 365 0.89 40.14 -19.95
C LYS A 365 -0.65 40.14 -19.97
N GLY A 366 -1.29 40.71 -18.95
CA GLY A 366 -2.74 40.73 -18.79
C GLY A 366 -3.33 39.38 -18.36
N LEU A 367 -2.52 38.53 -17.71
CA LEU A 367 -2.99 37.23 -17.23
C LEU A 367 -4.08 37.37 -16.16
N GLY A 368 -4.83 36.29 -15.92
CA GLY A 368 -5.95 36.24 -14.99
C GLY A 368 -5.57 36.14 -13.51
N GLY A 369 -4.37 35.66 -13.19
CA GLY A 369 -3.92 35.53 -11.81
C GLY A 369 -2.80 34.52 -11.58
N MET A 370 -2.74 33.98 -10.36
CA MET A 370 -1.75 32.99 -9.88
C MET A 370 -2.44 31.80 -9.23
N MET A 371 -1.83 30.62 -9.34
CA MET A 371 -2.28 29.37 -8.71
C MET A 371 -1.13 28.71 -7.96
N LEU A 372 -1.42 28.04 -6.83
CA LEU A 372 -0.44 27.29 -6.05
C LEU A 372 -0.77 25.78 -5.97
N TRP A 373 0.23 24.93 -6.21
CA TRP A 373 0.20 23.49 -5.96
C TRP A 373 1.35 23.08 -5.01
N ASP A 374 1.12 22.45 -3.86
CA ASP A 374 -0.14 22.42 -3.13
C ASP A 374 0.00 23.18 -1.80
N LEU A 375 -1.13 23.67 -1.29
CA LEU A 375 -1.15 24.63 -0.18
C LEU A 375 -0.57 24.05 1.12
N SER A 376 -0.59 22.73 1.31
CA SER A 376 -0.03 22.08 2.50
C SER A 376 1.50 22.16 2.57
N GLY A 377 2.16 22.40 1.43
CA GLY A 377 3.60 22.61 1.35
C GLY A 377 4.04 24.05 1.63
N ASP A 378 3.12 25.02 1.60
CA ASP A 378 3.41 26.44 1.83
C ASP A 378 3.63 26.76 3.33
N ILE A 379 4.25 27.91 3.59
CA ILE A 379 4.22 28.55 4.90
C ILE A 379 2.96 29.43 4.92
N THR A 380 2.03 29.18 5.84
CA THR A 380 0.71 29.84 5.80
C THR A 380 0.65 31.23 6.43
N SER A 381 1.74 31.72 7.02
CA SER A 381 1.79 33.07 7.59
C SER A 381 3.17 33.70 7.55
N GLY A 382 3.21 35.04 7.49
CA GLY A 382 4.44 35.82 7.49
C GLY A 382 5.04 36.04 6.11
N ALA A 383 6.25 36.60 6.07
CA ALA A 383 6.89 37.07 4.84
C ALA A 383 7.38 35.96 3.91
N GLU A 384 7.46 34.71 4.39
CA GLU A 384 7.87 33.56 3.58
C GLU A 384 6.70 32.86 2.89
N SER A 385 5.45 33.26 3.16
CA SER A 385 4.29 32.65 2.52
C SER A 385 4.25 32.96 1.02
N LEU A 386 4.24 31.93 0.18
CA LEU A 386 4.17 32.08 -1.28
C LEU A 386 2.76 32.54 -1.71
N SER A 387 1.72 31.99 -1.07
CA SER A 387 0.33 32.42 -1.31
C SER A 387 0.11 33.88 -0.91
N ALA A 388 0.64 34.31 0.23
CA ALA A 388 0.59 35.71 0.63
C ALA A 388 1.38 36.62 -0.33
N ALA A 389 2.56 36.19 -0.81
CA ALA A 389 3.33 36.96 -1.79
C ALA A 389 2.55 37.18 -3.10
N ALA A 390 1.87 36.13 -3.61
CA ALA A 390 1.00 36.25 -4.77
C ALA A 390 -0.17 37.21 -4.51
N TYR A 391 -0.86 37.07 -3.37
CA TYR A 391 -1.97 37.94 -2.99
C TYR A 391 -1.54 39.41 -2.84
N GLN A 392 -0.45 39.66 -2.12
CA GLN A 392 0.10 41.00 -1.92
C GLN A 392 0.47 41.68 -3.25
N SER A 393 1.03 40.93 -4.19
CA SER A 393 1.36 41.45 -5.52
C SER A 393 0.12 41.81 -6.36
N TRP A 394 -0.95 41.00 -6.30
CA TRP A 394 -2.14 41.16 -7.15
C TRP A 394 -3.24 42.03 -6.55
N TYR A 395 -3.51 41.86 -5.26
CA TYR A 395 -4.63 42.51 -4.57
C TYR A 395 -4.20 43.74 -3.78
N GLU A 396 -3.08 43.67 -3.07
CA GLU A 396 -2.61 44.79 -2.24
C GLU A 396 -1.73 45.78 -3.01
N GLY A 397 -1.25 45.39 -4.20
CA GLY A 397 -0.35 46.21 -5.03
C GLY A 397 1.00 46.47 -4.36
N VAL A 398 1.43 45.58 -3.47
CA VAL A 398 2.75 45.65 -2.84
C VAL A 398 3.81 45.42 -3.92
N THR A 399 4.84 46.26 -3.93
CA THR A 399 5.88 46.16 -4.96
C THR A 399 6.76 44.95 -4.73
N PHE A 400 7.32 44.41 -5.81
CA PHE A 400 8.30 43.33 -5.79
C PHE A 400 9.43 43.61 -4.78
N GLU A 401 9.99 44.82 -4.74
CA GLU A 401 11.08 45.16 -3.81
C GLU A 401 10.65 45.10 -2.35
N ALA A 402 9.38 45.42 -2.06
CA ALA A 402 8.85 45.36 -0.71
C ALA A 402 8.60 43.90 -0.26
N ILE A 403 8.07 43.05 -1.14
CA ILE A 403 7.87 41.61 -0.85
C ILE A 403 9.24 40.93 -0.69
N ALA A 404 10.14 41.12 -1.67
CA ALA A 404 11.50 40.57 -1.63
C ALA A 404 12.29 41.07 -0.42
N GLY A 405 12.15 42.35 -0.04
CA GLY A 405 12.83 42.94 1.12
C GLY A 405 12.28 42.52 2.48
N ALA A 406 11.08 41.93 2.53
CA ALA A 406 10.48 41.41 3.75
C ALA A 406 10.89 39.96 4.04
N SER A 407 11.17 39.18 2.99
CA SER A 407 11.60 37.78 3.07
C SER A 407 13.06 37.66 3.52
N ALA A 408 13.35 36.63 4.32
CA ALA A 408 14.69 36.21 4.68
C ALA A 408 15.35 35.35 3.58
N LEU A 409 14.60 34.90 2.59
CA LEU A 409 15.07 34.07 1.47
C LEU A 409 15.68 34.91 0.35
N THR A 410 16.68 35.71 0.70
CA THR A 410 17.42 36.53 -0.27
C THR A 410 18.50 35.69 -0.96
N PRO A 411 18.74 35.84 -2.28
CA PRO A 411 19.85 35.15 -2.94
C PRO A 411 21.20 35.51 -2.32
N ASP A 412 21.95 34.50 -1.91
CA ASP A 412 23.33 34.63 -1.46
C ASP A 412 24.30 34.77 -2.63
N VAL A 413 23.94 34.16 -3.77
CA VAL A 413 24.74 34.10 -4.98
C VAL A 413 23.85 34.35 -6.19
N VAL A 414 24.34 35.15 -7.14
CA VAL A 414 23.70 35.31 -8.46
C VAL A 414 24.59 34.65 -9.51
N VAL A 415 23.97 33.83 -10.35
CA VAL A 415 24.61 33.08 -11.41
C VAL A 415 24.16 33.64 -12.76
N ALA A 416 25.14 33.84 -13.64
CA ALA A 416 24.99 34.45 -14.95
C ALA A 416 24.37 35.88 -14.95
N GLY A 417 24.06 36.39 -16.15
CA GLY A 417 23.34 37.64 -16.37
C GLY A 417 23.97 38.93 -15.81
N ASN A 418 23.15 39.93 -15.51
CA ASN A 418 23.56 41.26 -15.00
C ASN A 418 23.63 41.30 -13.46
N GLY A 419 23.09 40.27 -12.79
CA GLY A 419 23.15 40.16 -11.33
C GLY A 419 22.01 40.84 -10.60
N GLU A 420 21.00 41.35 -11.30
CA GLU A 420 19.89 42.09 -10.72
C GLU A 420 18.58 41.33 -10.95
N MET A 421 17.84 41.05 -9.87
CA MET A 421 16.48 40.51 -9.94
C MET A 421 15.53 41.65 -10.37
N ASP A 422 15.69 42.10 -11.62
CA ASP A 422 14.99 43.26 -12.18
C ASP A 422 13.58 42.89 -12.66
N THR A 423 12.67 43.87 -12.68
CA THR A 423 11.32 43.68 -13.22
C THR A 423 11.37 43.11 -14.64
N ILE A 424 10.91 41.87 -14.84
CA ILE A 424 10.95 41.15 -16.12
C ILE A 424 10.09 41.83 -17.20
N THR A 425 9.32 42.86 -16.85
CA THR A 425 8.45 43.62 -17.76
C THR A 425 9.21 44.25 -18.94
N ASP A 426 10.53 44.46 -18.82
CA ASP A 426 11.41 45.01 -19.87
C ASP A 426 12.45 44.00 -20.41
N TYR A 427 12.44 42.73 -19.97
CA TYR A 427 13.45 41.75 -20.33
C TYR A 427 13.26 41.23 -21.77
N VAL A 428 14.26 41.45 -22.64
CA VAL A 428 14.35 40.83 -23.97
C VAL A 428 15.50 39.84 -23.95
N TYR A 429 15.18 38.54 -23.88
CA TYR A 429 16.19 37.48 -23.98
C TYR A 429 16.87 37.53 -25.36
N VAL A 430 18.19 37.72 -25.39
CA VAL A 430 19.01 37.64 -26.60
C VAL A 430 19.95 36.44 -26.44
N PRO A 431 19.72 35.31 -27.15
CA PRO A 431 20.51 34.10 -26.97
C PRO A 431 21.99 34.31 -27.32
N PRO A 432 22.94 33.64 -26.63
CA PRO A 432 24.37 33.79 -26.89
C PRO A 432 24.74 33.30 -28.30
N THR A 433 25.48 34.13 -29.04
CA THR A 433 25.99 33.76 -30.37
C THR A 433 27.17 32.79 -30.22
N PRO A 434 27.21 31.64 -30.93
CA PRO A 434 28.30 30.69 -30.80
C PRO A 434 29.64 31.32 -31.19
N THR A 435 30.62 31.22 -30.29
CA THR A 435 31.98 31.74 -30.52
C THR A 435 32.67 30.90 -31.60
N PRO A 436 33.21 31.49 -32.69
CA PRO A 436 33.84 30.72 -33.75
C PRO A 436 35.20 30.16 -33.32
N THR A 437 35.37 28.85 -33.45
CA THR A 437 36.62 28.12 -33.25
C THR A 437 37.72 28.64 -34.19
N PRO A 438 38.98 28.80 -33.75
CA PRO A 438 40.04 29.35 -34.60
C PRO A 438 40.47 28.34 -35.69
N SER A 439 40.45 28.81 -36.94
CA SER A 439 40.95 28.11 -38.12
C SER A 439 42.48 28.11 -38.18
N PRO A 440 43.15 27.03 -38.64
CA PRO A 440 44.43 27.11 -39.31
C PRO A 440 44.23 27.16 -40.84
N ASN A 441 44.79 28.21 -41.44
CA ASN A 441 44.83 28.58 -42.85
C ASN A 441 45.87 27.72 -43.64
N PRO A 442 46.10 27.96 -44.95
CA PRO A 442 45.51 27.32 -46.14
C PRO A 442 46.56 26.53 -46.96
N ASP A 443 46.16 25.73 -47.96
CA ASP A 443 46.59 25.91 -49.37
C ASP A 443 46.01 24.83 -50.32
N ALA A 444 45.67 25.29 -51.55
CA ALA A 444 45.62 24.62 -52.86
C ALA A 444 44.84 23.28 -53.04
N SER A 445 44.23 22.93 -54.18
CA SER A 445 43.78 23.57 -55.42
C SER A 445 43.19 22.45 -56.29
N SER A 446 42.18 22.78 -57.10
CA SER A 446 41.93 22.29 -58.47
C SER A 446 41.35 20.89 -58.78
N THR A 447 40.12 20.92 -59.33
CA THR A 447 39.68 20.46 -60.69
C THR A 447 39.67 18.98 -61.11
N ASP A 448 38.45 18.53 -61.50
CA ASP A 448 38.04 17.97 -62.81
C ASP A 448 37.78 16.45 -63.06
N THR A 449 36.66 16.26 -63.79
CA THR A 449 36.27 15.29 -64.86
C THR A 449 36.33 13.74 -64.76
N SER A 450 35.11 13.16 -64.97
CA SER A 450 34.71 12.12 -65.96
C SER A 450 35.23 10.67 -65.96
N GLY A 451 34.28 9.72 -65.91
CA GLY A 451 34.00 8.73 -66.98
C GLY A 451 34.69 7.35 -67.01
N GLY A 452 33.90 6.27 -67.09
CA GLY A 452 34.20 5.10 -67.95
C GLY A 452 34.42 3.69 -67.34
N THR A 453 33.35 2.88 -67.37
CA THR A 453 33.23 1.41 -67.60
C THR A 453 34.46 0.46 -67.65
N SER A 454 34.44 -0.68 -66.95
CA SER A 454 34.11 -2.05 -67.48
C SER A 454 34.64 -3.26 -66.65
N ASN A 455 33.73 -4.20 -66.36
CA ASN A 455 33.80 -5.68 -66.16
C ASN A 455 35.05 -6.46 -65.70
N GLY A 456 34.81 -7.37 -64.73
CA GLY A 456 35.45 -8.70 -64.63
C GLY A 456 35.49 -9.25 -63.19
N GLY A 457 34.65 -10.24 -62.86
CA GLY A 457 34.50 -10.76 -61.49
C GLY A 457 35.53 -11.82 -61.05
N SER A 458 35.73 -11.94 -59.73
CA SER A 458 35.78 -13.20 -58.95
C SER A 458 36.12 -12.88 -57.48
N THR A 459 35.26 -13.32 -56.56
CA THR A 459 35.50 -13.75 -55.17
C THR A 459 36.74 -13.21 -54.42
N THR A 460 36.55 -12.45 -53.33
CA THR A 460 37.03 -12.75 -51.95
C THR A 460 36.86 -11.54 -51.00
N THR A 461 36.35 -11.85 -49.79
CA THR A 461 36.57 -11.21 -48.47
C THR A 461 36.33 -9.70 -48.30
N ASP A 462 35.23 -9.37 -47.62
CA ASP A 462 34.99 -8.05 -47.00
C ASP A 462 36.11 -7.69 -45.99
N PRO A 463 36.59 -6.44 -45.98
CA PRO A 463 37.38 -5.89 -44.88
C PRO A 463 36.46 -5.45 -43.74
N VAL A 464 36.83 -5.86 -42.52
CA VAL A 464 36.19 -5.44 -41.28
C VAL A 464 36.33 -3.93 -41.10
N VAL A 465 35.19 -3.23 -41.06
CA VAL A 465 35.05 -1.84 -40.61
C VAL A 465 35.09 -1.84 -39.07
N PRO A 466 35.90 -1.00 -38.40
CA PRO A 466 35.83 -0.87 -36.95
C PRO A 466 34.53 -0.14 -36.56
N PRO A 467 33.80 -0.61 -35.54
CA PRO A 467 32.50 -0.05 -35.20
C PRO A 467 32.63 1.34 -34.56
N VAL A 468 31.71 2.23 -34.95
CA VAL A 468 31.44 3.53 -34.32
C VAL A 468 30.84 3.28 -32.93
N THR A 469 31.35 3.95 -31.90
CA THR A 469 30.83 3.85 -30.52
C THR A 469 29.85 4.99 -30.23
N THR A 470 28.62 4.63 -29.85
CA THR A 470 27.56 5.52 -29.32
C THR A 470 27.92 6.00 -27.90
N PRO A 471 27.60 7.25 -27.46
CA PRO A 471 27.83 7.68 -26.08
C PRO A 471 26.93 6.93 -25.08
N ALA A 472 27.45 6.67 -23.87
CA ALA A 472 26.73 6.03 -22.76
C ALA A 472 25.57 6.89 -22.23
N LYS A 473 24.40 6.28 -21.99
CA LYS A 473 23.19 6.93 -21.43
C LYS A 473 23.10 6.68 -19.91
N VAL A 474 22.81 7.72 -19.12
CA VAL A 474 22.52 7.59 -17.68
C VAL A 474 21.02 7.85 -17.47
N VAL A 475 20.35 7.02 -16.68
CA VAL A 475 18.94 7.17 -16.29
C VAL A 475 18.88 7.31 -14.78
N THR A 476 18.48 8.49 -14.29
CA THR A 476 18.40 8.75 -12.85
C THR A 476 17.02 8.42 -12.34
N VAL A 477 17.01 7.61 -11.30
CA VAL A 477 15.84 7.11 -10.63
C VAL A 477 15.47 8.10 -9.57
N ASN A 478 14.28 8.59 -9.76
CA ASN A 478 13.81 9.71 -9.01
C ASN A 478 12.34 9.48 -8.64
N TRP A 479 11.89 9.81 -7.42
CA TRP A 479 10.54 9.54 -6.94
C TRP A 479 9.53 10.28 -7.79
N SER A 480 8.53 9.52 -8.21
CA SER A 480 7.42 10.00 -9.00
C SER A 480 6.29 9.01 -8.79
N TRP A 481 5.29 9.41 -7.99
CA TRP A 481 4.23 8.50 -7.58
C TRP A 481 3.43 7.96 -8.79
N GLY A 482 3.26 6.65 -8.86
CA GLY A 482 2.51 5.93 -9.90
C GLY A 482 3.23 5.78 -11.25
N SER A 483 4.44 6.34 -11.40
CA SER A 483 5.14 6.44 -12.69
C SER A 483 5.77 5.10 -13.10
N ASN A 484 5.46 4.61 -14.31
CA ASN A 484 6.04 3.37 -14.84
C ASN A 484 6.68 3.66 -16.20
N GLN A 485 7.98 3.42 -16.33
CA GLN A 485 8.75 3.75 -17.54
C GLN A 485 9.40 2.53 -18.17
N GLN A 486 9.37 2.42 -19.50
CA GLN A 486 10.17 1.45 -20.26
C GLN A 486 11.39 2.12 -20.88
N LEU A 487 12.57 1.57 -20.63
CA LEU A 487 13.86 2.09 -21.05
C LEU A 487 14.51 1.14 -22.06
N ASP A 488 14.90 1.67 -23.21
CA ASP A 488 15.88 1.01 -24.09
C ASP A 488 17.26 1.27 -23.46
N PHE A 489 17.84 0.23 -22.86
CA PHE A 489 19.03 0.30 -21.99
C PHE A 489 20.14 -0.59 -22.57
N ASN A 490 21.34 -0.05 -22.74
CA ASN A 490 22.51 -0.82 -23.20
C ASN A 490 23.37 -1.25 -22.00
N PRO A 491 23.33 -2.52 -21.56
CA PRO A 491 24.11 -2.99 -20.41
C PRO A 491 25.63 -2.84 -20.56
N ALA A 492 26.16 -2.68 -21.78
CA ALA A 492 27.60 -2.50 -21.99
C ALA A 492 28.09 -1.06 -21.69
N THR A 493 27.19 -0.07 -21.66
CA THR A 493 27.58 1.35 -21.58
C THR A 493 26.72 2.19 -20.65
N ASP A 494 25.44 1.85 -20.50
CA ASP A 494 24.45 2.70 -19.85
C ASP A 494 24.41 2.50 -18.34
N LYS A 495 23.90 3.49 -17.62
CA LYS A 495 23.82 3.47 -16.15
C LYS A 495 22.45 3.83 -15.64
N ILE A 496 22.03 3.20 -14.56
CA ILE A 496 20.93 3.60 -13.70
C ILE A 496 21.52 4.25 -12.47
N ASP A 497 21.09 5.46 -12.17
CA ASP A 497 21.57 6.22 -11.04
C ASP A 497 20.49 6.30 -9.96
N LEU A 498 20.70 5.56 -8.87
CA LEU A 498 19.76 5.38 -7.75
C LEU A 498 20.05 6.36 -6.60
N GLY A 499 21.19 7.03 -6.60
CA GLY A 499 21.66 7.87 -5.49
C GLY A 499 21.52 7.28 -4.11
N TRP A 500 20.78 7.96 -3.24
CA TRP A 500 20.56 7.56 -1.84
C TRP A 500 19.32 6.69 -1.65
N PHE A 501 18.67 6.19 -2.71
CA PHE A 501 17.58 5.23 -2.54
C PHE A 501 18.12 4.06 -1.72
N GLN A 502 17.48 3.80 -0.59
CA GLN A 502 17.86 2.71 0.29
C GLN A 502 17.36 1.40 -0.31
N ALA A 503 18.08 0.29 -0.09
CA ALA A 503 17.69 -1.02 -0.63
C ALA A 503 16.26 -1.46 -0.25
N ARG A 504 15.67 -0.88 0.80
CA ARG A 504 14.27 -1.12 1.23
C ARG A 504 13.22 -0.32 0.45
N GLU A 505 13.64 0.70 -0.28
CA GLU A 505 12.74 1.61 -1.00
C GLU A 505 12.47 1.11 -2.43
N PHE A 506 13.28 0.18 -2.95
CA PHE A 506 13.09 -0.36 -4.30
C PHE A 506 13.50 -1.82 -4.43
N THR A 507 13.04 -2.48 -5.49
CA THR A 507 13.42 -3.84 -5.87
C THR A 507 13.92 -3.86 -7.32
N LEU A 508 14.90 -4.72 -7.63
CA LEU A 508 15.20 -5.10 -9.02
C LEU A 508 14.72 -6.53 -9.28
N THR A 509 13.90 -6.71 -10.30
CA THR A 509 13.30 -8.00 -10.63
C THR A 509 13.31 -8.21 -12.13
N GLU A 510 13.84 -9.32 -12.61
CA GLU A 510 13.79 -9.63 -14.04
C GLU A 510 12.42 -10.18 -14.43
N VAL A 511 11.83 -9.55 -15.44
CA VAL A 511 10.49 -9.79 -15.93
C VAL A 511 10.52 -9.89 -17.45
N ASN A 512 10.22 -11.07 -18.00
CA ASN A 512 10.17 -11.32 -19.45
C ASN A 512 11.44 -10.89 -20.21
N GLY A 513 12.62 -11.19 -19.64
CA GLY A 513 13.91 -10.82 -20.24
C GLY A 513 14.22 -9.33 -20.19
N SER A 514 13.49 -8.58 -19.36
CA SER A 514 13.69 -7.15 -19.10
C SER A 514 13.82 -6.96 -17.59
N THR A 515 14.72 -6.10 -17.12
CA THR A 515 14.92 -5.88 -15.69
C THR A 515 14.03 -4.75 -15.23
N VAL A 516 13.21 -4.96 -14.20
CA VAL A 516 12.31 -3.96 -13.65
C VAL A 516 12.83 -3.52 -12.29
N LEU A 517 13.20 -2.25 -12.20
CA LEU A 517 13.42 -1.54 -10.96
C LEU A 517 12.09 -0.98 -10.47
N SER A 518 11.55 -1.40 -9.32
CA SER A 518 10.28 -0.90 -8.76
C SER A 518 10.50 -0.22 -7.42
N ILE A 519 9.84 0.92 -7.18
CA ILE A 519 9.78 1.62 -5.89
C ILE A 519 8.33 1.46 -5.39
N PRO A 520 8.04 0.50 -4.49
CA PRO A 520 6.65 0.15 -4.17
C PRO A 520 5.94 1.19 -3.32
N THR A 521 6.67 1.90 -2.47
CA THR A 521 6.15 2.92 -1.54
C THR A 521 5.50 4.09 -2.25
N ASN A 522 5.74 4.24 -3.56
CA ASN A 522 5.12 5.25 -4.39
C ASN A 522 4.57 4.69 -5.71
N GLN A 523 4.41 3.37 -5.85
CA GLN A 523 3.87 2.74 -7.07
C GLN A 523 4.64 3.05 -8.37
N GLN A 524 5.96 3.26 -8.27
CA GLN A 524 6.81 3.61 -9.41
C GLN A 524 7.60 2.41 -9.95
N SER A 525 7.93 2.38 -11.25
CA SER A 525 8.90 1.43 -11.81
C SER A 525 9.63 1.90 -13.08
N TYR A 526 10.79 1.30 -13.35
CA TYR A 526 11.60 1.44 -14.57
C TYR A 526 11.93 0.05 -15.13
N THR A 527 11.49 -0.24 -16.35
CA THR A 527 11.69 -1.51 -17.04
C THR A 527 12.77 -1.37 -18.11
N LEU A 528 13.95 -1.97 -17.91
CA LEU A 528 15.03 -2.10 -18.89
C LEU A 528 14.66 -3.14 -19.93
N LYS A 529 14.06 -2.69 -21.02
CA LYS A 529 13.46 -3.54 -22.03
C LYS A 529 14.51 -4.41 -22.73
N GLY A 530 14.34 -5.73 -22.63
CA GLY A 530 15.23 -6.70 -23.25
C GLY A 530 16.61 -6.83 -22.59
N VAL A 531 16.79 -6.28 -21.38
CA VAL A 531 18.01 -6.40 -20.57
C VAL A 531 17.73 -7.24 -19.34
N THR A 532 18.38 -8.39 -19.25
CA THR A 532 18.29 -9.30 -18.10
C THR A 532 19.14 -8.83 -16.92
N LEU A 533 18.86 -9.30 -15.71
CA LEU A 533 19.67 -8.99 -14.52
C LEU A 533 21.11 -9.47 -14.68
N ALA A 534 21.31 -10.60 -15.38
CA ALA A 534 22.61 -11.18 -15.67
C ALA A 534 23.44 -10.38 -16.70
N GLU A 535 22.79 -9.49 -17.46
CA GLU A 535 23.47 -8.57 -18.37
C GLU A 535 23.89 -7.27 -17.67
N LEU A 536 23.41 -7.03 -16.44
CA LEU A 536 23.77 -5.85 -15.66
C LEU A 536 24.98 -6.14 -14.75
N HIS A 537 25.83 -5.14 -14.61
CA HIS A 537 27.03 -5.14 -13.79
C HIS A 537 26.97 -3.99 -12.78
N ASP A 538 27.79 -4.02 -11.72
CA ASP A 538 27.90 -2.93 -10.75
C ASP A 538 28.15 -1.58 -11.42
N SER A 539 28.91 -1.58 -12.52
CA SER A 539 29.19 -0.37 -13.30
C SER A 539 27.98 0.23 -14.01
N ASN A 540 26.89 -0.54 -14.16
CA ASN A 540 25.60 -0.07 -14.65
C ASN A 540 24.79 0.64 -13.55
N PHE A 541 25.26 0.66 -12.30
CA PHE A 541 24.58 1.36 -11.22
C PHE A 541 25.44 2.45 -10.59
N VAL A 542 24.81 3.56 -10.24
CA VAL A 542 25.38 4.59 -9.37
C VAL A 542 24.53 4.60 -8.11
N ALA A 543 25.10 4.15 -6.98
CA ALA A 543 24.47 4.13 -5.67
C ALA A 543 25.42 4.74 -4.64
N LEU A 544 24.94 5.73 -3.89
CA LEU A 544 25.72 6.47 -2.90
C LEU A 544 25.66 5.85 -1.50
N ASP A 545 24.59 5.11 -1.20
CA ASP A 545 24.48 4.32 0.01
C ASP A 545 25.22 2.97 -0.13
N SER A 546 26.05 2.67 0.87
CA SER A 546 26.89 1.46 0.86
C SER A 546 26.09 0.16 1.00
N ALA A 547 24.91 0.19 1.64
CA ALA A 547 24.04 -0.99 1.74
C ALA A 547 23.26 -1.20 0.45
N THR A 548 22.82 -0.13 -0.22
CA THR A 548 22.24 -0.20 -1.58
C THR A 548 23.25 -0.68 -2.61
N ALA A 549 24.50 -0.19 -2.58
CA ALA A 549 25.56 -0.70 -3.45
C ALA A 549 25.84 -2.20 -3.20
N ALA A 550 25.78 -2.65 -1.94
CA ALA A 550 25.92 -4.07 -1.58
C ALA A 550 24.72 -4.92 -2.05
N TYR A 551 23.49 -4.39 -1.95
CA TYR A 551 22.28 -5.02 -2.49
C TYR A 551 22.38 -5.15 -4.01
N LEU A 552 22.73 -4.08 -4.72
CA LEU A 552 22.90 -4.08 -6.18
C LEU A 552 23.96 -5.08 -6.62
N HIS A 553 25.13 -5.09 -5.95
CA HIS A 553 26.18 -6.07 -6.17
C HIS A 553 25.70 -7.52 -5.94
N SER A 554 24.80 -7.73 -4.96
CA SER A 554 24.25 -9.06 -4.67
C SER A 554 23.27 -9.55 -5.74
N VAL A 555 22.63 -8.65 -6.50
CA VAL A 555 21.63 -8.99 -7.54
C VAL A 555 22.16 -8.93 -8.98
N THR A 556 23.26 -8.20 -9.25
CA THR A 556 23.96 -8.14 -10.56
C THR A 556 24.98 -9.26 -10.76
N GLY A 557 25.37 -9.94 -9.69
CA GLY A 557 26.13 -11.20 -9.78
C GLY A 557 27.56 -11.05 -10.30
N GLU A 558 28.41 -10.23 -9.67
CA GLU A 558 29.86 -10.47 -9.71
C GLU A 558 30.35 -11.19 -8.45
N GLN A 559 30.80 -12.44 -8.62
CA GLN A 559 31.66 -13.11 -7.65
C GLN A 559 32.98 -12.34 -7.52
N ALA A 560 33.24 -11.75 -6.35
CA ALA A 560 34.55 -11.20 -6.03
C ALA A 560 35.66 -12.26 -6.17
N SER A 561 36.39 -12.22 -7.29
CA SER A 561 37.74 -12.76 -7.33
C SER A 561 38.64 -11.87 -6.47
N SER A 562 39.11 -12.42 -5.36
CA SER A 562 40.09 -11.78 -4.48
C SER A 562 41.35 -11.36 -5.23
N GLY A 563 41.68 -10.05 -5.21
CA GLY A 563 43.04 -9.57 -5.54
C GLY A 563 43.14 -8.07 -5.78
N GLY A 564 43.65 -7.29 -4.79
CA GLY A 564 43.87 -5.86 -5.05
C GLY A 564 44.33 -4.93 -3.92
N SER A 565 45.23 -5.35 -3.02
CA SER A 565 46.23 -4.52 -2.30
C SER A 565 45.81 -3.16 -1.68
N SER A 566 45.60 -3.15 -0.36
CA SER A 566 45.98 -2.01 0.50
C SER A 566 47.08 -2.46 1.46
N THR A 567 48.32 -2.06 1.17
CA THR A 567 49.48 -2.24 2.05
C THR A 567 49.65 -1.04 2.98
N VAL A 568 49.45 -1.24 4.29
CA VAL A 568 50.17 -0.49 5.32
C VAL A 568 50.76 -1.48 6.31
N THR A 569 52.09 -1.46 6.41
CA THR A 569 52.95 -2.32 7.22
C THR A 569 52.90 -1.93 8.71
N PRO A 570 53.05 -2.89 9.64
CA PRO A 570 54.26 -2.89 10.45
C PRO A 570 54.91 -4.29 10.62
N THR A 571 56.24 -4.26 10.76
CA THR A 571 57.19 -5.38 10.83
C THR A 571 57.36 -5.91 12.30
N PRO A 572 58.22 -6.90 12.60
CA PRO A 572 57.91 -8.33 12.77
C PRO A 572 58.18 -8.87 14.19
N VAL A 573 57.64 -10.05 14.53
CA VAL A 573 58.25 -10.96 15.52
C VAL A 573 58.18 -12.41 15.01
N VAL A 574 59.34 -13.07 15.03
CA VAL A 574 59.69 -14.48 14.72
C VAL A 574 60.48 -14.96 15.97
N PRO A 575 60.62 -16.25 16.37
CA PRO A 575 60.35 -17.56 15.71
C PRO A 575 59.58 -18.57 16.65
N ASP A 576 59.33 -19.87 16.39
CA ASP A 576 60.12 -21.00 15.86
C ASP A 576 59.23 -22.22 15.43
N PRO A 577 59.79 -23.24 14.72
CA PRO A 577 59.07 -24.20 13.86
C PRO A 577 59.07 -25.67 14.38
N VAL A 578 58.09 -26.52 13.98
CA VAL A 578 58.23 -28.01 13.94
C VAL A 578 57.25 -28.67 12.92
N VAL A 579 57.75 -29.13 11.76
CA VAL A 579 57.83 -30.50 11.16
C VAL A 579 56.52 -31.17 10.61
N PRO A 580 56.53 -31.80 9.40
CA PRO A 580 55.32 -32.25 8.66
C PRO A 580 55.09 -33.77 8.60
N GLU A 581 53.99 -34.14 7.88
CA GLU A 581 53.57 -35.44 7.26
C GLU A 581 52.46 -36.28 7.94
N PRO A 582 51.72 -37.17 7.23
CA PRO A 582 51.57 -37.40 5.77
C PRO A 582 50.12 -37.65 5.26
N THR A 583 49.97 -37.64 3.93
CA THR A 583 48.80 -38.10 3.13
C THR A 583 48.68 -39.63 3.08
N PRO A 584 47.48 -40.18 2.79
CA PRO A 584 47.40 -41.35 1.91
C PRO A 584 46.37 -41.28 0.77
N THR A 585 46.70 -42.07 -0.24
CA THR A 585 46.26 -42.26 -1.64
C THR A 585 44.91 -42.99 -1.84
N PRO A 586 44.26 -42.93 -3.02
CA PRO A 586 42.84 -43.29 -3.27
C PRO A 586 42.64 -44.63 -4.01
N THR A 587 41.38 -45.07 -4.19
CA THR A 587 40.89 -46.02 -5.23
C THR A 587 39.36 -46.25 -5.13
N PRO A 588 38.65 -46.79 -6.16
CA PRO A 588 38.71 -46.67 -7.62
C PRO A 588 37.33 -46.38 -8.29
N VAL A 589 37.33 -46.26 -9.62
CA VAL A 589 36.29 -45.69 -10.50
C VAL A 589 35.49 -46.76 -11.30
N ASP A 590 34.17 -46.56 -11.38
CA ASP A 590 33.16 -46.77 -12.47
C ASP A 590 32.88 -48.17 -13.10
N PRO A 591 31.64 -48.41 -13.61
CA PRO A 591 31.41 -48.14 -15.05
C PRO A 591 30.02 -47.57 -15.41
N THR A 592 30.04 -46.61 -16.34
CA THR A 592 28.89 -46.09 -17.10
C THR A 592 28.26 -47.13 -18.04
N PRO A 593 26.97 -46.99 -18.39
CA PRO A 593 26.54 -47.26 -19.77
C PRO A 593 25.63 -46.17 -20.40
N THR A 594 26.07 -45.73 -21.58
CA THR A 594 25.45 -45.26 -22.87
C THR A 594 23.94 -44.89 -22.98
N PRO A 595 23.60 -43.84 -23.78
CA PRO A 595 22.24 -43.24 -23.89
C PRO A 595 21.36 -43.79 -25.04
N THR A 596 20.08 -43.33 -25.09
CA THR A 596 19.14 -43.11 -26.26
C THR A 596 17.78 -43.85 -26.13
N PRO A 597 16.59 -43.34 -26.57
CA PRO A 597 16.27 -42.11 -27.32
C PRO A 597 15.25 -41.14 -26.67
N THR A 598 15.34 -39.88 -27.09
CA THR A 598 14.25 -38.88 -27.04
C THR A 598 13.07 -39.31 -27.93
N PRO A 599 11.82 -39.28 -27.45
CA PRO A 599 10.65 -39.29 -28.33
C PRO A 599 10.45 -37.91 -28.96
N ALA A 600 10.20 -37.90 -30.28
CA ALA A 600 9.79 -36.73 -31.05
C ALA A 600 8.39 -36.21 -30.62
N PRO A 601 8.08 -34.92 -30.85
CA PRO A 601 6.92 -34.26 -30.24
C PRO A 601 5.62 -34.69 -30.90
N VAL A 602 4.59 -34.98 -30.08
CA VAL A 602 3.21 -35.11 -30.55
C VAL A 602 2.47 -33.84 -30.17
N THR A 603 2.18 -33.04 -31.18
CA THR A 603 1.34 -31.84 -31.16
C THR A 603 -0.11 -32.18 -30.80
N GLY A 604 -0.68 -31.46 -29.82
CA GLY A 604 -2.13 -31.46 -29.58
C GLY A 604 -2.61 -31.04 -28.20
N GLY A 605 -1.90 -30.16 -27.48
CA GLY A 605 -2.32 -29.65 -26.18
C GLY A 605 -3.11 -28.33 -26.29
N THR A 606 -4.11 -28.16 -25.44
CA THR A 606 -4.93 -26.94 -25.36
C THR A 606 -4.45 -26.08 -24.19
N THR A 607 -4.16 -24.79 -24.43
CA THR A 607 -3.87 -23.83 -23.35
C THR A 607 -5.16 -23.11 -22.98
N THR A 608 -5.56 -23.22 -21.71
CA THR A 608 -6.70 -22.50 -21.16
C THR A 608 -6.20 -21.30 -20.36
N SER A 609 -6.45 -20.09 -20.87
CA SER A 609 -6.11 -18.85 -20.17
C SER A 609 -7.02 -18.64 -18.96
N VAL A 610 -6.40 -18.32 -17.84
CA VAL A 610 -7.01 -18.02 -16.55
C VAL A 610 -6.83 -16.52 -16.31
N GLY A 611 -7.93 -15.79 -16.38
CA GLY A 611 -7.99 -14.36 -16.10
C GLY A 611 -9.07 -14.05 -15.06
N TRP A 612 -9.12 -12.80 -14.60
CA TRP A 612 -10.11 -12.32 -13.64
C TRP A 612 -11.53 -12.49 -14.17
N ALA A 613 -12.27 -13.44 -13.59
CA ALA A 613 -13.67 -13.70 -13.92
C ALA A 613 -14.45 -14.05 -12.64
N TRP A 614 -14.90 -13.00 -11.96
CA TRP A 614 -15.58 -13.06 -10.66
C TRP A 614 -16.78 -14.03 -10.66
N GLY A 615 -16.81 -14.94 -9.69
CA GLY A 615 -17.91 -15.92 -9.52
C GLY A 615 -17.93 -17.09 -10.55
N SER A 616 -16.86 -17.27 -11.34
CA SER A 616 -16.83 -18.28 -12.41
C SER A 616 -16.24 -19.61 -11.96
N HIS A 617 -16.94 -20.72 -12.23
CA HIS A 617 -16.47 -22.08 -11.91
C HIS A 617 -16.48 -22.97 -13.15
N LYS A 618 -15.32 -23.43 -13.62
CA LYS A 618 -15.19 -24.16 -14.88
C LYS A 618 -14.59 -25.55 -14.67
N ALA A 619 -15.34 -26.59 -15.02
CA ALA A 619 -14.81 -27.92 -15.18
C ALA A 619 -14.12 -28.05 -16.55
N ILE A 620 -12.85 -28.42 -16.55
CA ILE A 620 -12.02 -28.59 -17.73
C ILE A 620 -11.69 -30.08 -17.87
N ALA A 621 -12.04 -30.66 -19.02
CA ALA A 621 -11.50 -31.95 -19.43
C ALA A 621 -10.05 -31.74 -19.85
N PHE A 622 -9.11 -32.04 -18.94
CA PHE A 622 -7.71 -31.66 -19.06
C PHE A 622 -6.84 -32.88 -19.32
N ASN A 623 -5.98 -32.82 -20.34
CA ASN A 623 -5.01 -33.87 -20.61
C ASN A 623 -3.64 -33.50 -19.99
N PRO A 624 -3.25 -34.09 -18.86
CA PRO A 624 -2.00 -33.75 -18.16
C PRO A 624 -0.73 -33.96 -19.00
N ALA A 625 -0.77 -34.80 -20.05
CA ALA A 625 0.40 -35.01 -20.90
C ALA A 625 0.68 -33.83 -21.85
N THR A 626 -0.30 -32.97 -22.14
CA THR A 626 -0.19 -31.97 -23.21
C THR A 626 -0.81 -30.61 -22.91
N ASP A 627 -1.82 -30.52 -22.04
CA ASP A 627 -2.61 -29.30 -21.84
C ASP A 627 -1.99 -28.37 -20.78
N LYS A 628 -2.34 -27.09 -20.84
CA LYS A 628 -1.81 -26.05 -19.95
C LYS A 628 -2.91 -25.12 -19.40
N LEU A 629 -2.75 -24.69 -18.15
CA LEU A 629 -3.44 -23.54 -17.57
C LEU A 629 -2.48 -22.35 -17.56
N ASP A 630 -2.92 -21.21 -18.09
CA ASP A 630 -2.08 -20.01 -18.24
C ASP A 630 -2.67 -18.82 -17.47
N PHE A 631 -2.05 -18.48 -16.34
CA PHE A 631 -2.47 -17.46 -15.39
C PHE A 631 -1.95 -16.05 -15.72
N GLY A 632 -1.01 -15.90 -16.65
CA GLY A 632 -0.47 -14.58 -17.05
C GLY A 632 0.10 -13.76 -15.88
N TRP A 633 -0.23 -12.45 -15.82
CA TRP A 633 0.05 -11.52 -14.69
C TRP A 633 -1.11 -11.41 -13.70
N ASN A 634 -2.18 -12.17 -13.90
CA ASN A 634 -3.46 -11.88 -13.28
C ASN A 634 -3.50 -12.25 -11.79
N PHE A 635 -2.58 -13.11 -11.34
CA PHE A 635 -2.58 -13.70 -10.00
C PHE A 635 -1.15 -13.92 -9.49
N GLN A 636 -0.92 -13.73 -8.19
CA GLN A 636 0.36 -13.94 -7.47
C GLN A 636 0.27 -15.11 -6.48
N SER A 637 1.41 -15.60 -5.96
CA SER A 637 1.39 -16.61 -4.86
C SER A 637 0.68 -16.08 -3.62
N GLY A 638 -0.26 -16.86 -3.10
CA GLY A 638 -1.15 -16.47 -2.00
C GLY A 638 -2.57 -16.09 -2.45
N GLN A 639 -2.78 -15.84 -3.75
CA GLN A 639 -4.10 -15.51 -4.30
C GLN A 639 -4.86 -16.72 -4.84
N LEU A 640 -4.23 -17.89 -4.95
CA LEU A 640 -4.87 -19.13 -5.37
C LEU A 640 -4.44 -20.33 -4.53
N THR A 641 -5.31 -21.33 -4.41
CA THR A 641 -5.03 -22.64 -3.82
C THR A 641 -5.13 -23.75 -4.87
N VAL A 642 -4.31 -24.80 -4.73
CA VAL A 642 -4.33 -25.96 -5.63
C VAL A 642 -4.44 -27.21 -4.78
N THR A 643 -5.52 -27.95 -4.92
CA THR A 643 -5.86 -29.09 -4.04
C THR A 643 -6.41 -30.27 -4.83
N GLU A 644 -6.08 -31.50 -4.44
CA GLU A 644 -6.71 -32.71 -4.99
C GLU A 644 -7.91 -33.12 -4.14
N SER A 645 -9.02 -33.47 -4.79
CA SER A 645 -10.17 -34.05 -4.12
C SER A 645 -10.88 -35.05 -5.05
N ASN A 646 -11.16 -36.25 -4.54
CA ASN A 646 -11.74 -37.38 -5.28
C ASN A 646 -11.11 -37.67 -6.64
N GLY A 647 -9.77 -37.60 -6.73
CA GLY A 647 -9.03 -37.87 -7.96
C GLY A 647 -9.17 -36.79 -9.03
N SER A 648 -9.63 -35.58 -8.66
CA SER A 648 -9.64 -34.39 -9.51
C SER A 648 -8.87 -33.25 -8.85
N THR A 649 -8.14 -32.46 -9.64
CA THR A 649 -7.41 -31.30 -9.14
C THR A 649 -8.28 -30.04 -9.26
N VAL A 650 -8.38 -29.28 -8.19
CA VAL A 650 -9.10 -28.00 -8.15
C VAL A 650 -8.10 -26.88 -7.94
N ILE A 651 -8.17 -25.86 -8.79
CA ILE A 651 -7.49 -24.58 -8.61
C ILE A 651 -8.54 -23.55 -8.18
N SER A 652 -8.42 -23.02 -6.97
CA SER A 652 -9.34 -22.02 -6.41
C SER A 652 -8.67 -20.66 -6.32
N ILE A 653 -9.40 -19.58 -6.59
CA ILE A 653 -8.97 -18.19 -6.46
C ILE A 653 -9.98 -17.52 -5.52
N PRO A 654 -9.77 -17.61 -4.19
CA PRO A 654 -10.82 -17.30 -3.20
C PRO A 654 -11.23 -15.83 -3.17
N SER A 655 -10.26 -14.92 -3.29
CA SER A 655 -10.50 -13.47 -3.35
C SER A 655 -11.32 -13.02 -4.56
N ASN A 656 -11.45 -13.89 -5.58
CA ASN A 656 -12.25 -13.65 -6.78
C ASN A 656 -13.47 -14.59 -6.91
N GLN A 657 -13.79 -15.40 -5.89
CA GLN A 657 -14.86 -16.42 -5.94
C GLN A 657 -14.84 -17.28 -7.22
N GLN A 658 -13.64 -17.64 -7.70
CA GLN A 658 -13.44 -18.29 -9.01
C GLN A 658 -12.73 -19.64 -8.84
N SER A 659 -13.07 -20.65 -9.63
CA SER A 659 -12.34 -21.93 -9.62
C SER A 659 -12.31 -22.68 -10.96
N TYR A 660 -11.30 -23.55 -11.10
CA TYR A 660 -11.13 -24.47 -12.22
C TYR A 660 -10.95 -25.89 -11.71
N THR A 661 -11.77 -26.82 -12.19
CA THR A 661 -11.68 -28.24 -11.82
C THR A 661 -11.18 -29.05 -13.00
N LEU A 662 -10.03 -29.70 -12.84
CA LEU A 662 -9.49 -30.64 -13.82
C LEU A 662 -10.09 -32.02 -13.53
N THR A 663 -11.25 -32.29 -14.12
CA THR A 663 -12.08 -33.45 -13.77
C THR A 663 -11.37 -34.76 -14.12
N GLY A 664 -11.14 -35.60 -13.11
CA GLY A 664 -10.50 -36.92 -13.25
C GLY A 664 -8.99 -36.88 -13.45
N VAL A 665 -8.33 -35.77 -13.09
CA VAL A 665 -6.87 -35.60 -13.14
C VAL A 665 -6.35 -35.32 -11.73
N SER A 666 -5.59 -36.26 -11.16
CA SER A 666 -4.96 -36.11 -9.83
C SER A 666 -3.74 -35.18 -9.87
N LEU A 667 -3.31 -34.64 -8.71
CA LEU A 667 -2.11 -33.82 -8.61
C LEU A 667 -0.86 -34.59 -9.03
N SER A 668 -0.84 -35.89 -8.77
CA SER A 668 0.25 -36.79 -9.16
C SER A 668 0.41 -36.95 -10.68
N GLU A 669 -0.63 -36.64 -11.44
CA GLU A 669 -0.62 -36.67 -12.91
C GLU A 669 -0.20 -35.33 -13.51
N LEU A 670 -0.18 -34.25 -12.73
CA LEU A 670 0.21 -32.92 -13.17
C LEU A 670 1.70 -32.64 -12.94
N SER A 671 2.24 -31.75 -13.75
CA SER A 671 3.62 -31.27 -13.64
C SER A 671 3.65 -29.75 -13.75
N THR A 672 4.75 -29.13 -13.33
CA THR A 672 4.94 -27.68 -13.50
C THR A 672 4.81 -27.24 -14.95
N ALA A 673 5.03 -28.14 -15.92
CA ALA A 673 4.84 -27.87 -17.35
C ALA A 673 3.36 -27.68 -17.76
N ASN A 674 2.40 -28.10 -16.92
CA ASN A 674 0.97 -27.88 -17.10
C ASN A 674 0.50 -26.49 -16.64
N PHE A 675 1.38 -25.69 -16.01
CA PHE A 675 1.05 -24.37 -15.47
C PHE A 675 1.98 -23.32 -16.09
N VAL A 676 1.40 -22.21 -16.52
CA VAL A 676 2.09 -21.05 -17.09
C VAL A 676 1.65 -19.83 -16.30
N SER A 677 2.60 -19.05 -15.79
CA SER A 677 2.36 -17.79 -15.06
C SER A 677 3.60 -16.92 -15.20
N ASN A 678 3.42 -15.61 -15.20
CA ASN A 678 4.53 -14.64 -15.25
C ASN A 678 5.02 -14.29 -13.83
N ASP A 679 4.25 -14.65 -12.81
CA ASP A 679 4.65 -14.56 -11.41
C ASP A 679 5.40 -15.84 -10.99
N SER A 680 6.69 -15.69 -10.70
CA SER A 680 7.56 -16.81 -10.30
C SER A 680 7.20 -17.34 -8.92
N GLY A 681 6.61 -16.52 -8.05
CA GLY A 681 6.05 -16.94 -6.76
C GLY A 681 4.93 -17.96 -6.95
N LEU A 682 3.97 -17.70 -7.83
CA LEU A 682 2.88 -18.59 -8.17
C LEU A 682 3.39 -19.87 -8.82
N LEU A 683 4.38 -19.79 -9.72
CA LEU A 683 5.02 -20.98 -10.28
C LEU A 683 5.81 -21.78 -9.23
N ALA A 684 6.46 -21.12 -8.28
CA ALA A 684 7.17 -21.76 -7.17
C ALA A 684 6.20 -22.40 -6.18
N TYR A 685 5.06 -21.75 -5.91
CA TYR A 685 3.96 -22.29 -5.13
C TYR A 685 3.38 -23.54 -5.80
N VAL A 686 3.03 -23.48 -7.09
CA VAL A 686 2.53 -24.64 -7.85
C VAL A 686 3.59 -25.74 -7.94
N ALA A 687 4.87 -25.39 -8.13
CA ALA A 687 5.98 -26.34 -8.10
C ALA A 687 6.18 -26.98 -6.72
N GLY A 688 5.92 -26.26 -5.63
CA GLY A 688 5.89 -26.79 -4.28
C GLY A 688 4.76 -27.79 -4.09
N VAL A 689 3.55 -27.43 -4.54
CA VAL A 689 2.36 -28.31 -4.47
C VAL A 689 2.53 -29.58 -5.33
N LEU A 690 3.15 -29.48 -6.51
CA LEU A 690 3.40 -30.62 -7.41
C LEU A 690 4.67 -31.41 -7.04
N GLY A 691 5.68 -30.74 -6.50
CA GLY A 691 6.95 -31.29 -6.05
C GLY A 691 6.84 -32.13 -4.76
N SER A 692 5.75 -31.95 -4.00
CA SER A 692 5.36 -32.87 -2.92
C SER A 692 4.79 -34.23 -3.41
N GLY A 693 4.90 -34.56 -4.70
CA GLY A 693 4.38 -35.80 -5.29
C GLY A 693 4.73 -37.06 -4.50
N ALA A 694 3.74 -37.59 -3.77
CA ALA A 694 3.68 -38.87 -3.08
C ALA A 694 4.90 -39.29 -2.22
N VAL A 695 4.78 -39.16 -0.91
CA VAL A 695 5.54 -40.06 -0.02
C VAL A 695 4.90 -41.46 -0.06
N ALA A 696 5.57 -42.40 -0.70
CA ALA A 696 5.47 -43.85 -0.47
C ALA A 696 6.85 -44.37 0.01
N PRO A 697 6.91 -45.48 0.77
CA PRO A 697 7.60 -45.58 2.06
C PRO A 697 9.09 -45.95 1.97
N MET A 698 9.85 -45.64 3.03
CA MET A 698 11.14 -46.29 3.32
C MET A 698 11.04 -47.25 4.52
N PRO A 699 11.89 -48.29 4.57
CA PRO A 699 11.55 -49.63 5.05
C PRO A 699 11.71 -49.83 6.56
N THR A 700 10.88 -50.72 7.09
CA THR A 700 11.03 -51.39 8.40
C THR A 700 12.41 -52.03 8.59
N PRO A 701 13.09 -51.81 9.73
CA PRO A 701 13.91 -52.83 10.35
C PRO A 701 12.99 -53.94 10.87
N ALA A 702 13.28 -55.18 10.46
CA ALA A 702 12.52 -56.35 10.88
C ALA A 702 12.62 -56.59 12.40
N PRO A 703 11.60 -57.27 12.98
CA PRO A 703 11.35 -57.37 14.40
C PRO A 703 12.16 -58.51 15.04
N VAL A 704 12.50 -58.34 16.31
CA VAL A 704 12.94 -59.46 17.16
C VAL A 704 11.69 -60.19 17.66
N VAL A 705 11.56 -61.45 17.25
CA VAL A 705 10.56 -62.42 17.74
C VAL A 705 11.22 -63.28 18.84
N PRO A 706 10.50 -63.65 19.90
CA PRO A 706 10.08 -65.06 20.00
C PRO A 706 8.59 -65.13 20.40
N ASP A 707 7.74 -65.60 19.50
CA ASP A 707 7.25 -66.98 19.37
C ASP A 707 6.06 -67.28 20.29
N SER A 708 4.88 -67.29 19.68
CA SER A 708 3.83 -68.31 19.73
C SER A 708 2.55 -67.62 19.24
N GLY A 709 1.89 -67.99 18.16
CA GLY A 709 1.86 -69.22 17.40
C GLY A 709 0.38 -69.42 17.06
N THR A 710 0.03 -69.31 15.77
CA THR A 710 -1.02 -70.01 14.99
C THR A 710 -1.54 -69.13 13.86
N THR A 711 -1.41 -69.64 12.64
CA THR A 711 -1.98 -69.17 11.36
C THR A 711 -3.44 -69.68 11.20
N PRO A 712 -4.09 -69.48 10.04
CA PRO A 712 -4.95 -68.35 9.66
C PRO A 712 -6.40 -68.83 9.37
N ASP A 713 -7.35 -67.92 9.16
CA ASP A 713 -8.34 -67.97 8.06
C ASP A 713 -9.49 -66.95 8.28
N ASP A 714 -9.90 -66.36 7.15
CA ASP A 714 -11.16 -65.67 6.85
C ASP A 714 -11.47 -64.29 7.45
N VAL A 715 -11.32 -63.25 6.61
CA VAL A 715 -12.15 -62.03 6.68
C VAL A 715 -12.86 -61.83 5.32
N PRO A 716 -14.20 -61.88 5.26
CA PRO A 716 -14.96 -61.27 4.18
C PRO A 716 -15.08 -59.76 4.41
N ALA A 717 -15.05 -59.00 3.32
CA ALA A 717 -15.17 -57.54 3.26
C ALA A 717 -16.43 -57.00 3.98
N ASP A 718 -16.23 -55.92 4.74
CA ASP A 718 -17.30 -55.10 5.33
C ASP A 718 -17.58 -53.87 4.45
N THR A 719 -18.85 -53.52 4.33
CA THR A 719 -19.40 -52.39 3.59
C THR A 719 -20.44 -51.71 4.45
N THR A 720 -20.09 -50.61 5.14
CA THR A 720 -21.00 -49.49 5.47
C THR A 720 -20.23 -48.20 5.85
N THR A 721 -20.49 -47.14 5.08
CA THR A 721 -20.66 -45.71 5.46
C THR A 721 -19.60 -44.99 6.32
N ASP A 722 -18.63 -44.38 5.66
CA ASP A 722 -17.91 -43.17 6.10
C ASP A 722 -18.48 -41.99 5.29
N THR A 723 -19.36 -41.17 5.88
CA THR A 723 -19.84 -39.93 5.24
C THR A 723 -19.95 -38.83 6.30
N ASN A 724 -19.10 -37.80 6.19
CA ASN A 724 -18.97 -36.70 7.17
C ASN A 724 -20.23 -35.82 7.22
N ALA A 725 -20.49 -35.10 8.32
CA ALA A 725 -21.57 -34.10 8.35
C ALA A 725 -21.24 -32.91 7.44
N TRP A 726 -22.24 -32.38 6.74
CA TRP A 726 -22.04 -31.20 5.88
C TRP A 726 -21.76 -29.96 6.74
N ALA A 727 -20.70 -29.24 6.40
CA ALA A 727 -20.22 -28.02 7.04
C ALA A 727 -20.07 -26.94 5.97
N SER A 728 -20.60 -25.75 6.24
CA SER A 728 -20.64 -24.63 5.30
C SER A 728 -19.25 -24.15 4.88
N TRP A 729 -18.26 -24.26 5.74
CA TRP A 729 -16.88 -23.85 5.48
C TRP A 729 -16.04 -24.97 4.87
N GLN A 730 -16.52 -26.21 4.88
CA GLN A 730 -15.78 -27.32 4.32
C GLN A 730 -16.04 -27.40 2.82
N VAL A 731 -14.96 -27.56 2.07
CA VAL A 731 -15.01 -27.75 0.64
C VAL A 731 -15.37 -29.21 0.34
N TYR A 732 -16.39 -29.40 -0.49
CA TYR A 732 -16.78 -30.71 -1.02
C TYR A 732 -16.72 -30.69 -2.54
N THR A 733 -16.39 -31.82 -3.14
CA THR A 733 -16.15 -32.00 -4.57
C THR A 733 -16.94 -33.18 -5.12
N ALA A 734 -16.97 -33.33 -6.45
CA ALA A 734 -17.75 -34.39 -7.08
C ALA A 734 -17.46 -35.77 -6.46
N GLY A 735 -18.50 -36.47 -5.98
CA GLY A 735 -18.37 -37.77 -5.31
C GLY A 735 -18.26 -37.70 -3.78
N ASP A 736 -18.02 -36.52 -3.20
CA ASP A 736 -17.93 -36.37 -1.73
C ASP A 736 -19.31 -36.53 -1.13
N ARG A 737 -19.39 -37.40 -0.11
CA ARG A 737 -20.64 -37.73 0.54
C ARG A 737 -20.72 -37.10 1.91
N VAL A 738 -21.79 -36.36 2.12
CA VAL A 738 -22.08 -35.66 3.36
C VAL A 738 -23.43 -36.06 3.91
N SER A 739 -23.55 -36.09 5.23
CA SER A 739 -24.85 -36.18 5.91
C SER A 739 -25.36 -34.77 6.22
N PHE A 740 -26.62 -34.49 5.87
CA PHE A 740 -27.30 -33.24 6.20
C PHE A 740 -28.76 -33.52 6.55
N GLY A 741 -29.14 -33.28 7.79
CA GLY A 741 -30.36 -33.88 8.38
C GLY A 741 -30.25 -35.41 8.44
N ASP A 742 -31.36 -36.11 8.20
CA ASP A 742 -31.42 -37.60 8.22
C ASP A 742 -30.96 -38.27 6.90
N ASN A 743 -30.40 -37.48 5.98
CA ASN A 743 -30.14 -37.87 4.59
C ASN A 743 -28.66 -37.73 4.23
N VAL A 744 -28.20 -38.58 3.30
CA VAL A 744 -26.86 -38.53 2.73
C VAL A 744 -26.92 -37.97 1.32
N TYR A 745 -26.13 -36.94 1.06
CA TYR A 745 -25.99 -36.26 -0.21
C TYR A 745 -24.57 -36.43 -0.75
N GLU A 746 -24.45 -36.57 -2.06
CA GLU A 746 -23.18 -36.60 -2.77
C GLU A 746 -23.04 -35.33 -3.60
N ALA A 747 -21.95 -34.61 -3.43
CA ALA A 747 -21.65 -33.43 -4.23
C ALA A 747 -21.49 -33.87 -5.70
N LYS A 748 -22.12 -33.17 -6.63
CA LYS A 748 -21.99 -33.43 -8.07
C LYS A 748 -20.75 -32.76 -8.66
N TRP A 749 -20.27 -31.70 -8.00
CA TRP A 749 -19.08 -30.90 -8.31
C TRP A 749 -18.67 -30.07 -7.08
N TRP A 750 -17.64 -29.23 -7.20
CA TRP A 750 -17.14 -28.38 -6.09
C TRP A 750 -18.26 -27.51 -5.49
N THR A 751 -18.36 -27.49 -4.16
CA THR A 751 -19.36 -26.75 -3.39
C THR A 751 -18.81 -26.44 -1.98
N GLN A 752 -19.06 -25.23 -1.50
CA GLN A 752 -18.73 -24.75 -0.16
C GLN A 752 -19.82 -23.75 0.22
N ASN A 753 -20.43 -23.96 1.37
CA ASN A 753 -21.53 -23.14 1.90
C ASN A 753 -22.89 -23.28 1.18
N GLU A 754 -23.00 -24.06 0.11
CA GLU A 754 -24.33 -24.42 -0.43
C GLU A 754 -24.96 -25.60 0.31
N THR A 755 -26.08 -25.34 0.98
CA THR A 755 -26.76 -26.34 1.82
C THR A 755 -27.36 -27.51 1.00
N PRO A 756 -27.11 -28.79 1.38
CA PRO A 756 -27.68 -29.94 0.70
C PRO A 756 -29.21 -29.98 0.80
N THR A 757 -29.92 -29.63 -0.29
CA THR A 757 -31.40 -29.60 -0.34
C THR A 757 -31.94 -30.22 -1.64
N ASN A 758 -33.17 -30.74 -1.61
CA ASN A 758 -33.81 -31.42 -2.75
C ASN A 758 -34.76 -30.45 -3.49
N GLY A 759 -34.20 -29.47 -4.24
CA GLY A 759 -34.96 -28.40 -4.91
C GLY A 759 -34.75 -28.32 -6.42
N ALA A 760 -35.84 -28.34 -7.19
CA ALA A 760 -35.92 -28.57 -8.64
C ALA A 760 -35.62 -27.34 -9.53
N THR A 761 -34.40 -26.83 -9.49
CA THR A 761 -33.82 -26.06 -10.60
C THR A 761 -32.66 -26.87 -11.18
N THR A 762 -32.42 -26.75 -12.48
CA THR A 762 -31.47 -27.61 -13.24
C THR A 762 -29.98 -27.39 -12.90
N ALA A 763 -29.66 -26.93 -11.68
CA ALA A 763 -28.31 -26.62 -11.20
C ALA A 763 -28.07 -26.91 -9.69
N ALA A 764 -28.82 -27.81 -9.05
CA ALA A 764 -28.54 -28.17 -7.64
C ALA A 764 -27.22 -28.97 -7.51
N VAL A 765 -26.26 -28.41 -6.77
CA VAL A 765 -24.87 -28.90 -6.59
C VAL A 765 -24.75 -30.21 -5.80
N TRP A 766 -25.80 -30.60 -5.08
CA TRP A 766 -25.91 -31.84 -4.31
C TRP A 766 -26.86 -32.86 -4.97
N GLN A 767 -26.53 -34.15 -4.89
CA GLN A 767 -27.36 -35.29 -5.27
C GLN A 767 -27.75 -36.08 -4.03
N LEU A 768 -29.04 -36.32 -3.79
CA LEU A 768 -29.44 -37.23 -2.72
C LEU A 768 -29.04 -38.68 -3.05
N VAL A 769 -28.33 -39.35 -2.13
CA VAL A 769 -27.80 -40.72 -2.32
C VAL A 769 -28.47 -41.77 -1.44
N SER A 770 -28.90 -41.44 -0.21
CA SER A 770 -29.74 -42.35 0.61
C SER A 770 -30.52 -41.63 1.71
N ASP A 771 -31.69 -42.18 2.07
CA ASP A 771 -32.54 -41.75 3.19
C ASP A 771 -32.49 -42.75 4.36
N SER A 772 -31.87 -42.40 5.49
CA SER A 772 -31.88 -43.26 6.67
C SER A 772 -33.09 -42.98 7.56
N SER A 773 -34.28 -43.38 7.10
CA SER A 773 -35.42 -43.54 8.02
C SER A 773 -35.29 -44.88 8.76
N SER A 774 -34.77 -44.84 9.99
CA SER A 774 -35.16 -45.63 11.17
C SER A 774 -33.98 -46.02 12.08
N THR A 775 -33.85 -45.37 13.24
CA THR A 775 -33.99 -46.02 14.57
C THR A 775 -33.88 -44.98 15.70
N PRO A 776 -34.68 -45.09 16.78
CA PRO A 776 -34.73 -44.08 17.83
C PRO A 776 -33.70 -44.36 18.94
N VAL A 777 -32.96 -43.34 19.38
CA VAL A 777 -32.09 -43.42 20.58
C VAL A 777 -32.66 -42.56 21.71
N THR A 778 -32.72 -43.16 22.89
CA THR A 778 -33.34 -42.70 24.15
C THR A 778 -32.50 -41.58 24.81
N PRO A 779 -33.10 -40.56 25.46
CA PRO A 779 -32.35 -39.45 26.05
C PRO A 779 -31.62 -39.84 27.36
N PRO A 780 -30.41 -39.32 27.66
CA PRO A 780 -29.83 -39.37 29.00
C PRO A 780 -30.35 -38.25 29.91
N ALA A 781 -30.18 -38.45 31.22
CA ALA A 781 -30.86 -37.80 32.33
C ALA A 781 -30.36 -36.35 32.65
N PRO A 782 -31.11 -35.57 33.46
CA PRO A 782 -30.78 -34.17 33.74
C PRO A 782 -29.56 -34.05 34.68
N VAL A 783 -28.64 -33.14 34.36
CA VAL A 783 -27.48 -32.78 35.19
C VAL A 783 -27.84 -31.59 36.09
N VAL A 784 -27.27 -31.58 37.29
CA VAL A 784 -27.56 -30.70 38.44
C VAL A 784 -26.88 -29.33 38.27
N PRO A 785 -27.47 -28.20 38.74
CA PRO A 785 -26.84 -26.89 38.62
C PRO A 785 -25.53 -26.80 39.42
N VAL A 786 -24.47 -26.32 38.79
CA VAL A 786 -23.20 -26.00 39.44
C VAL A 786 -23.26 -24.55 39.94
N THR A 787 -22.85 -24.30 41.18
CA THR A 787 -22.58 -22.95 41.68
C THR A 787 -21.15 -22.55 41.27
N PRO A 788 -20.92 -21.31 40.80
CA PRO A 788 -19.58 -20.81 40.45
C PRO A 788 -18.58 -21.04 41.58
N VAL A 789 -17.32 -21.31 41.23
CA VAL A 789 -16.22 -21.23 42.18
C VAL A 789 -16.03 -19.75 42.51
N ASP A 790 -16.56 -19.35 43.66
CA ASP A 790 -16.44 -18.00 44.22
C ASP A 790 -14.98 -17.79 44.68
N ARG A 791 -14.07 -17.48 43.75
CA ARG A 791 -12.86 -16.72 44.09
C ARG A 791 -13.22 -15.25 43.92
N ASP A 792 -12.73 -14.43 44.85
CA ASP A 792 -12.73 -12.96 44.71
C ASP A 792 -12.30 -12.59 43.29
N PRO A 793 -12.95 -11.61 42.61
CA PRO A 793 -12.42 -11.04 41.38
C PRO A 793 -10.92 -10.76 41.57
N LEU A 794 -10.12 -11.04 40.54
CA LEU A 794 -8.66 -10.86 40.55
C LEU A 794 -8.34 -9.60 41.35
N ALA A 795 -7.70 -9.75 42.51
CA ALA A 795 -7.26 -8.57 43.23
C ALA A 795 -6.40 -7.77 42.26
N ALA A 796 -6.59 -6.45 42.18
CA ALA A 796 -5.90 -5.53 41.25
C ALA A 796 -4.36 -5.57 41.29
N THR A 797 -3.77 -6.51 42.04
CA THR A 797 -2.35 -6.74 42.29
C THR A 797 -1.79 -8.03 41.69
N ASP A 798 -2.59 -8.97 41.19
CA ASP A 798 -2.09 -10.30 40.78
C ASP A 798 -1.93 -10.37 39.26
N GLN A 799 -0.72 -10.65 38.79
CA GLN A 799 -0.42 -10.90 37.38
C GLN A 799 -0.81 -12.34 37.01
N VAL A 800 -1.31 -12.56 35.79
CA VAL A 800 -1.81 -13.88 35.36
C VAL A 800 -1.22 -14.33 34.03
N PHE A 801 -1.10 -15.64 33.83
CA PHE A 801 -0.78 -16.26 32.54
C PHE A 801 -2.02 -16.89 31.92
N SER A 802 -2.54 -16.27 30.85
CA SER A 802 -3.76 -16.71 30.16
C SER A 802 -3.49 -16.94 28.66
N PRO A 803 -2.98 -18.12 28.25
CA PRO A 803 -2.74 -18.43 26.86
C PRO A 803 -4.04 -18.57 26.06
N TYR A 804 -3.97 -18.23 24.78
CA TYR A 804 -5.10 -18.39 23.86
C TYR A 804 -5.24 -19.85 23.44
N ILE A 805 -6.48 -20.35 23.37
CA ILE A 805 -6.82 -21.63 22.77
C ILE A 805 -7.74 -21.37 21.59
N ASP A 806 -7.28 -21.76 20.40
CA ASP A 806 -8.07 -21.70 19.17
C ASP A 806 -9.11 -22.83 19.16
N MET A 807 -10.36 -22.45 19.43
CA MET A 807 -11.53 -23.31 19.51
C MET A 807 -12.09 -23.71 18.14
N SER A 808 -11.53 -23.20 17.04
CA SER A 808 -11.86 -23.67 15.69
C SER A 808 -11.15 -24.98 15.34
N LEU A 809 -10.11 -25.38 16.09
CA LEU A 809 -9.29 -26.56 15.80
C LEU A 809 -9.88 -27.83 16.40
N TYR A 810 -9.82 -28.93 15.63
CA TYR A 810 -10.30 -30.24 16.10
C TYR A 810 -9.50 -30.79 17.30
N LYS A 811 -8.22 -30.44 17.40
CA LYS A 811 -7.36 -30.84 18.53
C LYS A 811 -7.79 -30.19 19.85
N SER A 812 -8.46 -29.04 19.79
CA SER A 812 -8.95 -28.27 20.94
C SER A 812 -10.25 -28.84 21.53
N GLN A 813 -10.79 -29.93 20.97
CA GLN A 813 -12.06 -30.54 21.38
C GLN A 813 -11.99 -31.36 22.69
N SER A 814 -10.84 -31.36 23.38
CA SER A 814 -10.68 -31.94 24.73
C SER A 814 -9.98 -30.95 25.67
N LEU A 815 -10.68 -29.85 26.01
CA LEU A 815 -10.14 -28.75 26.82
C LEU A 815 -9.61 -29.23 28.18
N ALA A 816 -10.34 -30.11 28.86
CA ALA A 816 -9.93 -30.64 30.16
C ALA A 816 -8.58 -31.37 30.11
N GLN A 817 -8.31 -32.10 29.02
CA GLN A 817 -7.04 -32.81 28.86
C GLN A 817 -5.90 -31.83 28.57
N ILE A 818 -6.13 -30.84 27.69
CA ILE A 818 -5.16 -29.80 27.36
C ILE A 818 -4.75 -29.02 28.61
N VAL A 819 -5.73 -28.61 29.44
CA VAL A 819 -5.44 -27.89 30.67
C VAL A 819 -4.74 -28.78 31.69
N GLN A 820 -5.12 -30.06 31.80
CA GLN A 820 -4.44 -31.01 32.67
C GLN A 820 -2.97 -31.22 32.28
N ASP A 821 -2.68 -31.31 30.99
CA ASP A 821 -1.33 -31.61 30.50
C ASP A 821 -0.42 -30.38 30.51
N SER A 822 -0.97 -29.19 30.21
CA SER A 822 -0.24 -27.92 30.25
C SER A 822 -0.08 -27.34 31.65
N GLY A 823 -1.01 -27.62 32.57
CA GLY A 823 -1.00 -27.12 33.94
C GLY A 823 -1.41 -25.65 34.09
N VAL A 824 -2.06 -25.07 33.08
CA VAL A 824 -2.50 -23.67 33.10
C VAL A 824 -3.69 -23.44 34.05
N GLU A 825 -3.71 -22.28 34.72
CA GLU A 825 -4.76 -21.92 35.69
C GLU A 825 -5.75 -20.87 35.13
N ASP A 826 -5.38 -20.14 34.08
CA ASP A 826 -6.21 -19.19 33.34
C ASP A 826 -6.10 -19.49 31.84
N ILE A 827 -7.19 -19.33 31.08
CA ILE A 827 -7.20 -19.52 29.62
C ILE A 827 -8.10 -18.51 28.92
N THR A 828 -7.71 -18.11 27.70
CA THR A 828 -8.52 -17.30 26.79
C THR A 828 -9.02 -18.16 25.62
N LEU A 829 -10.33 -18.33 25.48
CA LEU A 829 -10.93 -19.16 24.42
C LEU A 829 -11.29 -18.30 23.21
N ALA A 830 -10.71 -18.60 22.05
CA ALA A 830 -10.83 -17.83 20.81
C ALA A 830 -11.46 -18.68 19.68
N PHE A 831 -12.38 -18.21 18.85
CA PHE A 831 -13.07 -16.91 18.88
C PHE A 831 -14.59 -17.09 18.82
N MET A 832 -15.31 -16.20 19.51
CA MET A 832 -16.73 -15.94 19.29
C MET A 832 -16.90 -14.90 18.17
N LEU A 833 -17.64 -15.25 17.14
CA LEU A 833 -17.82 -14.40 15.96
C LEU A 833 -19.30 -14.24 15.61
N ASN A 834 -19.62 -13.25 14.78
CA ASN A 834 -20.93 -13.17 14.14
C ASN A 834 -21.22 -14.46 13.38
N SER A 835 -22.40 -15.04 13.60
CA SER A 835 -22.84 -16.29 12.95
C SER A 835 -24.16 -16.14 12.18
N GLY A 836 -24.66 -14.90 12.10
CA GLY A 836 -25.94 -14.56 11.48
C GLY A 836 -26.46 -13.20 11.95
N THR A 837 -27.66 -12.83 11.52
CA THR A 837 -28.32 -11.60 11.96
C THR A 837 -28.55 -11.64 13.46
N ASP A 838 -27.88 -10.74 14.19
CA ASP A 838 -27.91 -10.63 15.65
C ASP A 838 -27.62 -11.95 16.36
N GLN A 839 -26.68 -12.74 15.82
CA GLN A 839 -26.27 -14.02 16.36
C GLN A 839 -24.76 -14.12 16.48
N ILE A 840 -24.34 -14.79 17.54
CA ILE A 840 -22.95 -15.17 17.79
C ILE A 840 -22.82 -16.69 17.94
N GLY A 841 -21.65 -17.19 17.55
CA GLY A 841 -21.29 -18.60 17.69
C GLY A 841 -19.78 -18.80 17.62
N TRP A 842 -19.32 -19.94 18.14
CA TRP A 842 -17.91 -20.33 18.10
C TRP A 842 -17.45 -20.47 16.64
N GLY A 843 -16.37 -19.76 16.29
CA GLY A 843 -15.84 -19.72 14.93
C GLY A 843 -16.85 -19.20 13.89
N GLY A 844 -17.87 -18.46 14.30
CA GLY A 844 -18.91 -17.92 13.42
C GLY A 844 -19.93 -18.97 12.96
N MET A 845 -19.98 -20.12 13.62
CA MET A 845 -20.90 -21.21 13.28
C MET A 845 -22.08 -21.32 14.24
N GLY A 846 -23.26 -21.54 13.67
CA GLY A 846 -24.47 -21.87 14.44
C GLY A 846 -24.86 -20.77 15.43
N THR A 847 -25.38 -21.16 16.58
CA THR A 847 -25.58 -20.24 17.70
C THR A 847 -24.93 -20.84 18.93
N ILE A 848 -24.67 -20.04 19.97
CA ILE A 848 -24.14 -20.59 21.23
C ILE A 848 -25.02 -21.69 21.83
N GLN A 849 -26.32 -21.76 21.51
CA GLN A 849 -27.20 -22.84 21.96
C GLN A 849 -27.00 -24.17 21.20
N ASN A 850 -26.33 -24.13 20.04
CA ASN A 850 -26.05 -25.26 19.16
C ASN A 850 -24.52 -25.49 19.06
N ASP A 851 -23.84 -25.56 20.20
CA ASP A 851 -22.39 -25.65 20.36
C ASP A 851 -21.85 -27.10 20.40
N GLY A 852 -22.50 -28.01 19.67
CA GLY A 852 -22.09 -29.42 19.61
C GLY A 852 -20.74 -29.61 18.90
N LEU A 853 -19.85 -30.38 19.52
CA LEU A 853 -18.54 -30.76 18.99
C LEU A 853 -18.60 -32.13 18.28
N PRO A 854 -17.81 -32.35 17.21
CA PRO A 854 -17.73 -33.62 16.49
C PRO A 854 -17.45 -34.86 17.36
N ALA A 855 -16.74 -34.68 18.49
CA ALA A 855 -16.47 -35.73 19.47
C ALA A 855 -17.71 -36.15 20.31
N GLY A 856 -18.88 -35.52 20.10
CA GLY A 856 -20.15 -35.86 20.76
C GLY A 856 -20.39 -35.16 22.11
N SER A 857 -19.53 -34.22 22.50
CA SER A 857 -19.75 -33.28 23.62
C SER A 857 -20.15 -31.90 23.10
N SER A 858 -20.45 -30.95 23.97
CA SER A 858 -20.70 -29.54 23.63
C SER A 858 -19.59 -28.62 24.16
N MET A 859 -19.50 -27.40 23.62
CA MET A 859 -18.57 -26.40 24.16
C MET A 859 -18.88 -26.07 25.61
N LEU A 860 -20.17 -25.96 25.96
CA LEU A 860 -20.61 -25.80 27.35
C LEU A 860 -20.04 -26.89 28.26
N GLU A 861 -20.16 -28.17 27.88
CA GLU A 861 -19.64 -29.28 28.68
C GLU A 861 -18.11 -29.24 28.83
N GLN A 862 -17.38 -28.80 27.79
CA GLN A 862 -15.92 -28.65 27.86
C GLN A 862 -15.50 -27.49 28.78
N ILE A 863 -16.19 -26.35 28.71
CA ILE A 863 -15.94 -25.17 29.55
C ILE A 863 -16.29 -25.47 31.01
N GLU A 864 -17.43 -26.10 31.27
CA GLU A 864 -17.80 -26.52 32.63
C GLU A 864 -16.79 -27.52 33.22
N ALA A 865 -16.23 -28.40 32.39
CA ALA A 865 -15.22 -29.36 32.83
C ALA A 865 -13.92 -28.68 33.28
N VAL A 866 -13.42 -27.69 32.55
CA VAL A 866 -12.21 -26.93 32.96
C VAL A 866 -12.49 -26.03 34.16
N GLN A 867 -13.67 -25.39 34.23
CA GLN A 867 -14.06 -24.62 35.41
C GLN A 867 -14.17 -25.49 36.67
N GLN A 868 -14.64 -26.74 36.55
CA GLN A 868 -14.64 -27.71 37.66
C GLN A 868 -13.23 -28.12 38.11
N MET A 869 -12.21 -27.94 37.26
CA MET A 869 -10.81 -28.11 37.63
C MET A 869 -10.23 -26.87 38.36
N GLY A 870 -11.00 -25.78 38.45
CA GLY A 870 -10.60 -24.53 39.09
C GLY A 870 -9.89 -23.55 38.14
N VAL A 871 -10.04 -23.74 36.82
CA VAL A 871 -9.41 -22.93 35.78
C VAL A 871 -10.32 -21.76 35.44
N ASN A 872 -9.75 -20.55 35.35
CA ASN A 872 -10.48 -19.36 34.94
C ASN A 872 -10.58 -19.29 33.41
N VAL A 873 -11.75 -18.88 32.92
CA VAL A 873 -12.04 -18.88 31.49
C VAL A 873 -12.44 -17.48 31.05
N ARG A 874 -11.65 -16.90 30.13
CA ARG A 874 -11.96 -15.69 29.37
C ARG A 874 -12.45 -16.08 27.97
N VAL A 875 -13.46 -15.39 27.45
CA VAL A 875 -13.95 -15.61 26.08
C VAL A 875 -13.58 -14.43 25.20
N SER A 876 -12.89 -14.71 24.07
CA SER A 876 -12.46 -13.67 23.12
C SER A 876 -13.38 -13.57 21.91
N PHE A 877 -13.71 -12.33 21.53
CA PHE A 877 -14.48 -11.98 20.34
C PHE A 877 -13.56 -11.28 19.32
N GLY A 878 -13.66 -11.67 18.05
CA GLY A 878 -12.90 -11.05 16.96
C GLY A 878 -11.79 -11.94 16.38
N GLY A 879 -10.64 -11.34 16.04
CA GLY A 879 -9.53 -11.97 15.32
C GLY A 879 -9.51 -11.71 13.81
N ALA A 880 -8.32 -11.78 13.19
CA ALA A 880 -7.98 -11.22 11.87
C ALA A 880 -8.78 -11.82 10.72
N MET A 881 -9.15 -13.09 10.87
CA MET A 881 -9.87 -13.87 9.86
C MET A 881 -11.36 -14.04 10.21
N GLY A 882 -11.82 -13.45 11.33
CA GLY A 882 -13.17 -13.59 11.86
C GLY A 882 -14.09 -12.40 11.55
N SER A 883 -15.39 -12.65 11.43
CA SER A 883 -16.38 -11.58 11.36
C SER A 883 -16.73 -11.12 12.77
N GLU A 884 -16.05 -10.08 13.24
CA GLU A 884 -16.32 -9.47 14.54
C GLU A 884 -17.82 -9.06 14.66
N PRO A 885 -18.50 -9.39 15.78
CA PRO A 885 -19.93 -9.10 15.96
C PRO A 885 -20.39 -7.66 15.69
N ALA A 886 -19.71 -6.64 16.21
CA ALA A 886 -20.15 -5.25 16.09
C ALA A 886 -20.15 -4.73 14.63
N LEU A 887 -19.43 -5.39 13.71
CA LEU A 887 -19.49 -5.09 12.28
C LEU A 887 -20.84 -5.39 11.63
N GLN A 888 -21.65 -6.29 12.20
CA GLN A 888 -22.84 -6.83 11.55
C GLN A 888 -24.12 -6.77 12.40
N PHE A 889 -24.00 -6.54 13.70
CA PHE A 889 -25.14 -6.46 14.60
C PHE A 889 -26.00 -5.23 14.32
N SER A 890 -27.31 -5.37 14.47
CA SER A 890 -28.29 -4.36 14.07
C SER A 890 -28.40 -3.20 15.06
N SER A 891 -27.95 -3.38 16.31
CA SER A 891 -27.99 -2.37 17.37
C SER A 891 -27.08 -2.76 18.55
N ALA A 892 -26.72 -1.77 19.36
CA ALA A 892 -25.99 -1.98 20.61
C ALA A 892 -26.78 -2.87 21.59
N ASP A 893 -28.10 -2.71 21.70
CA ASP A 893 -28.95 -3.57 22.56
C ASP A 893 -28.87 -5.04 22.15
N ALA A 894 -28.97 -5.33 20.84
CA ALA A 894 -28.87 -6.70 20.34
C ALA A 894 -27.47 -7.30 20.59
N LEU A 895 -26.42 -6.47 20.48
CA LEU A 895 -25.06 -6.89 20.75
C LEU A 895 -24.81 -7.11 22.25
N ALA A 896 -25.36 -6.25 23.11
CA ALA A 896 -25.33 -6.40 24.56
C ALA A 896 -26.03 -7.69 25.00
N ASP A 897 -27.22 -7.99 24.46
CA ASP A 897 -27.93 -9.24 24.68
C ASP A 897 -27.09 -10.46 24.25
N ALA A 898 -26.36 -10.35 23.15
CA ALA A 898 -25.48 -11.41 22.68
C ALA A 898 -24.29 -11.62 23.64
N TYR A 899 -23.59 -10.57 24.04
CA TYR A 899 -22.50 -10.66 25.03
C TYR A 899 -22.99 -11.21 26.38
N GLN A 900 -24.14 -10.73 26.88
CA GLN A 900 -24.77 -11.24 28.09
C GLN A 900 -25.09 -12.74 27.96
N SER A 901 -25.55 -13.19 26.79
CA SER A 901 -25.86 -14.60 26.58
C SER A 901 -24.63 -15.52 26.66
N VAL A 902 -23.42 -15.02 26.35
CA VAL A 902 -22.16 -15.74 26.56
C VAL A 902 -21.84 -15.84 28.05
N ILE A 903 -21.91 -14.73 28.78
CA ILE A 903 -21.71 -14.65 30.23
C ILE A 903 -22.64 -15.65 30.93
N ASP A 904 -23.93 -15.59 30.62
CA ASP A 904 -24.96 -16.43 31.24
C ASP A 904 -24.78 -17.91 30.92
N ARG A 905 -24.44 -18.23 29.66
CA ARG A 905 -24.32 -19.62 29.21
C ARG A 905 -23.09 -20.30 29.78
N TYR A 906 -21.94 -19.65 29.70
CA TYR A 906 -20.65 -20.27 30.05
C TYR A 906 -20.19 -19.90 31.46
N HIS A 907 -20.96 -19.11 32.19
CA HIS A 907 -20.66 -18.70 33.56
C HIS A 907 -19.28 -18.05 33.70
N VAL A 908 -18.94 -17.18 32.73
CA VAL A 908 -17.68 -16.44 32.69
C VAL A 908 -17.88 -15.01 33.17
N ASN A 909 -16.85 -14.43 33.78
CA ASN A 909 -16.79 -13.03 34.22
C ASN A 909 -15.63 -12.26 33.58
N SER A 910 -15.09 -12.77 32.48
CA SER A 910 -14.02 -12.10 31.73
C SER A 910 -14.24 -12.24 30.23
N LEU A 911 -14.27 -11.11 29.53
CA LEU A 911 -14.40 -11.04 28.07
C LEU A 911 -13.18 -10.33 27.47
N ASP A 912 -12.77 -10.80 26.30
CA ASP A 912 -11.70 -10.20 25.50
C ASP A 912 -12.22 -9.77 24.14
N PHE A 913 -11.74 -8.64 23.65
CA PHE A 913 -12.09 -8.07 22.36
C PHE A 913 -10.83 -7.94 21.52
N ASP A 914 -10.58 -8.95 20.70
CA ASP A 914 -9.47 -9.03 19.76
C ASP A 914 -9.83 -8.29 18.47
N ILE A 915 -9.54 -6.99 18.44
CA ILE A 915 -10.01 -6.08 17.41
C ILE A 915 -8.88 -5.71 16.47
N GLU A 916 -8.95 -6.24 15.25
CA GLU A 916 -7.93 -6.08 14.23
C GLU A 916 -8.50 -6.06 12.81
N GLY A 917 -7.61 -5.96 11.81
CA GLY A 917 -7.99 -5.86 10.41
C GLY A 917 -8.89 -4.66 10.12
N GLY A 918 -9.96 -4.84 9.34
CA GLY A 918 -10.90 -3.76 9.03
C GLY A 918 -11.79 -3.32 10.20
N ALA A 919 -11.86 -4.11 11.28
CA ALA A 919 -12.74 -3.83 12.41
C ALA A 919 -12.21 -2.67 13.27
N ILE A 920 -10.89 -2.61 13.48
CA ILE A 920 -10.25 -1.62 14.36
C ILE A 920 -10.45 -0.18 13.87
N ALA A 921 -10.46 0.04 12.56
CA ALA A 921 -10.67 1.35 11.95
C ALA A 921 -12.16 1.75 11.79
N ASN A 922 -13.11 0.85 12.10
CA ASN A 922 -14.53 1.09 11.90
C ASN A 922 -15.15 1.79 13.11
N SER A 923 -15.16 3.13 13.09
CA SER A 923 -15.67 3.96 14.20
C SER A 923 -17.13 3.69 14.56
N ALA A 924 -17.99 3.32 13.60
CA ALA A 924 -19.39 3.00 13.86
C ALA A 924 -19.56 1.65 14.59
N ALA A 925 -18.80 0.63 14.16
CA ALA A 925 -18.76 -0.65 14.86
C ALA A 925 -18.13 -0.51 16.25
N ASN A 926 -17.10 0.32 16.39
CA ASN A 926 -16.46 0.62 17.68
C ASN A 926 -17.45 1.31 18.63
N HIS A 927 -18.18 2.33 18.18
CA HIS A 927 -19.21 2.98 19.00
C HIS A 927 -20.33 2.01 19.41
N LEU A 928 -20.83 1.21 18.46
CA LEU A 928 -21.87 0.21 18.73
C LEU A 928 -21.40 -0.84 19.75
N ARG A 929 -20.13 -1.28 19.65
CA ARG A 929 -19.48 -2.15 20.64
C ARG A 929 -19.42 -1.46 22.00
N ASN A 930 -18.94 -0.22 22.05
CA ASN A 930 -18.74 0.51 23.30
C ASN A 930 -20.08 0.68 24.06
N GLU A 931 -21.15 1.09 23.37
CA GLU A 931 -22.49 1.18 23.95
C GLU A 931 -22.95 -0.17 24.52
N ALA A 932 -22.72 -1.26 23.79
CA ALA A 932 -23.04 -2.60 24.25
C ALA A 932 -22.22 -3.02 25.48
N LEU A 933 -20.93 -2.71 25.52
CA LEU A 933 -20.04 -3.01 26.64
C LEU A 933 -20.41 -2.24 27.90
N VAL A 934 -20.78 -0.96 27.78
CA VAL A 934 -21.29 -0.18 28.90
C VAL A 934 -22.53 -0.85 29.49
N ALA A 935 -23.50 -1.23 28.65
CA ALA A 935 -24.73 -1.88 29.10
C ALA A 935 -24.46 -3.24 29.79
N VAL A 936 -23.55 -4.03 29.25
CA VAL A 936 -23.19 -5.35 29.79
C VAL A 936 -22.40 -5.21 31.10
N ASN A 937 -21.48 -4.24 31.19
CA ASN A 937 -20.73 -3.98 32.41
C ASN A 937 -21.65 -3.47 33.55
N GLU A 938 -22.62 -2.60 33.23
CA GLU A 938 -23.64 -2.17 34.20
C GLU A 938 -24.48 -3.35 34.74
N ALA A 939 -24.75 -4.35 33.90
CA ALA A 939 -25.48 -5.55 34.30
C ALA A 939 -24.62 -6.56 35.09
N ASN A 940 -23.30 -6.54 34.90
CA ASN A 940 -22.34 -7.46 35.51
C ASN A 940 -21.16 -6.66 36.10
N PRO A 941 -21.30 -6.03 37.28
CA PRO A 941 -20.28 -5.14 37.83
C PRO A 941 -18.93 -5.79 38.18
N ASP A 942 -18.85 -7.11 38.17
CA ASP A 942 -17.63 -7.89 38.41
C ASP A 942 -17.01 -8.43 37.09
N LEU A 943 -17.48 -7.92 35.93
CA LEU A 943 -17.00 -8.32 34.61
C LEU A 943 -15.67 -7.63 34.29
N ASP A 944 -14.67 -8.43 33.92
CA ASP A 944 -13.37 -7.94 33.45
C ASP A 944 -13.36 -7.84 31.92
N ILE A 945 -13.09 -6.65 31.39
CA ILE A 945 -13.08 -6.34 29.96
C ILE A 945 -11.65 -6.07 29.50
N SER A 946 -11.16 -6.90 28.57
CA SER A 946 -9.88 -6.68 27.89
C SER A 946 -10.04 -6.34 26.41
N PHE A 947 -9.21 -5.44 25.90
CA PHE A 947 -9.02 -5.22 24.47
C PHE A 947 -7.68 -5.79 24.03
N THR A 948 -7.69 -6.71 23.06
CA THR A 948 -6.48 -7.23 22.41
C THR A 948 -6.28 -6.51 21.09
N LEU A 949 -5.16 -5.79 20.94
CA LEU A 949 -4.94 -4.84 19.84
C LEU A 949 -3.57 -5.00 19.17
N PRO A 950 -3.45 -4.72 17.85
CA PRO A 950 -2.17 -4.73 17.14
C PRO A 950 -1.20 -3.72 17.72
N ALA A 951 0.07 -4.13 17.86
CA ALA A 951 1.15 -3.27 18.31
C ALA A 951 2.40 -3.44 17.45
N MET A 952 3.20 -2.38 17.40
CA MET A 952 4.59 -2.40 16.94
C MET A 952 5.51 -2.36 18.16
N PRO A 953 6.83 -2.56 18.00
CA PRO A 953 7.79 -2.27 19.08
C PRO A 953 7.70 -0.82 19.58
N THR A 954 7.08 0.08 18.82
CA THR A 954 6.78 1.47 19.19
C THR A 954 5.42 1.68 19.86
N GLY A 955 4.70 0.62 20.24
CA GLY A 955 3.40 0.66 20.93
C GLY A 955 2.21 0.34 20.01
N LEU A 956 0.99 0.62 20.51
CA LEU A 956 -0.25 0.46 19.75
C LEU A 956 -0.22 1.22 18.42
N THR A 957 -0.88 0.68 17.41
CA THR A 957 -1.12 1.38 16.15
C THR A 957 -2.02 2.59 16.35
N TYR A 958 -2.05 3.48 15.36
CA TYR A 958 -2.90 4.68 15.39
C TYR A 958 -4.38 4.34 15.58
N GLU A 959 -4.84 3.30 14.91
CA GLU A 959 -6.21 2.80 14.97
C GLU A 959 -6.54 2.22 16.35
N GLY A 960 -5.59 1.51 16.97
CA GLY A 960 -5.73 1.02 18.34
C GLY A 960 -5.84 2.15 19.36
N ILE A 961 -5.04 3.20 19.22
CA ILE A 961 -5.13 4.41 20.06
C ILE A 961 -6.50 5.07 19.91
N ASN A 962 -7.00 5.23 18.68
CA ASN A 962 -8.29 5.85 18.41
C ASN A 962 -9.45 5.04 18.98
N LEU A 963 -9.42 3.71 18.85
CA LEU A 963 -10.43 2.82 19.41
C LEU A 963 -10.50 3.00 20.94
N LEU A 964 -9.36 2.98 21.63
CA LEU A 964 -9.32 3.13 23.09
C LEU A 964 -9.75 4.52 23.55
N ALA A 965 -9.36 5.57 22.81
CA ALA A 965 -9.81 6.94 23.08
C ALA A 965 -11.34 7.05 22.98
N GLN A 966 -11.94 6.44 21.95
CA GLN A 966 -13.38 6.39 21.76
C GLN A 966 -14.07 5.55 22.83
N ALA A 967 -13.54 4.36 23.18
CA ALA A 967 -14.08 3.51 24.24
C ALA A 967 -14.13 4.24 25.59
N LYS A 968 -13.05 4.95 25.94
CA LYS A 968 -13.02 5.81 27.12
C LYS A 968 -14.07 6.94 27.05
N GLN A 969 -14.23 7.57 25.89
CA GLN A 969 -15.20 8.65 25.70
C GLN A 969 -16.64 8.15 25.85
N ASP A 970 -16.93 6.97 25.31
CA ASP A 970 -18.23 6.31 25.36
C ASP A 970 -18.52 5.72 26.75
N GLY A 971 -17.53 5.69 27.65
CA GLY A 971 -17.69 5.31 29.05
C GLY A 971 -17.44 3.83 29.34
N VAL A 972 -16.78 3.11 28.43
CA VAL A 972 -16.36 1.72 28.66
C VAL A 972 -15.36 1.69 29.81
N ASP A 973 -15.58 0.79 30.76
CA ASP A 973 -14.61 0.47 31.80
C ASP A 973 -13.63 -0.56 31.22
N ILE A 974 -12.36 -0.21 31.12
CA ILE A 974 -11.33 -1.03 30.47
C ILE A 974 -10.36 -1.51 31.56
N ASP A 975 -10.35 -2.81 31.84
CA ASP A 975 -9.50 -3.38 32.88
C ASP A 975 -8.08 -3.64 32.36
N VAL A 976 -7.99 -4.20 31.14
CA VAL A 976 -6.72 -4.59 30.51
C VAL A 976 -6.67 -4.19 29.04
N VAL A 977 -5.54 -3.63 28.63
CA VAL A 977 -5.19 -3.47 27.21
C VAL A 977 -4.09 -4.46 26.87
N ASN A 978 -4.47 -5.55 26.22
CA ASN A 978 -3.58 -6.60 25.81
C ASN A 978 -2.99 -6.29 24.42
N ILE A 979 -1.67 -6.37 24.26
CA ILE A 979 -1.03 -6.11 22.97
C ILE A 979 -0.67 -7.40 22.24
N MET A 980 -0.86 -7.38 20.93
CA MET A 980 -0.35 -8.40 20.03
C MET A 980 1.13 -8.11 19.75
N ALA A 981 2.00 -8.78 20.50
CA ALA A 981 3.45 -8.63 20.41
C ALA A 981 4.04 -9.60 19.38
N MET A 982 3.54 -9.52 18.15
CA MET A 982 3.76 -10.50 17.08
C MET A 982 3.51 -9.89 15.71
N ASP A 983 4.05 -10.52 14.67
CA ASP A 983 3.84 -10.19 13.27
C ASP A 983 4.14 -8.71 12.93
N TYR A 984 5.23 -8.19 13.49
CA TYR A 984 5.66 -6.80 13.31
C TYR A 984 6.05 -6.46 11.87
N GLY A 985 6.42 -7.48 11.09
CA GLY A 985 7.04 -7.38 9.78
C GLY A 985 8.57 -7.51 9.87
N ALA A 986 9.17 -8.13 8.84
CA ALA A 986 10.62 -8.40 8.77
C ALA A 986 11.52 -7.14 8.82
N TYR A 987 10.95 -5.95 8.73
CA TYR A 987 11.64 -4.66 8.81
C TYR A 987 11.69 -4.10 10.25
N ALA A 988 10.79 -4.56 11.11
CA ALA A 988 10.68 -4.18 12.51
C ALA A 988 11.28 -5.24 13.45
N ASP A 989 11.44 -6.48 12.97
CA ASP A 989 12.17 -7.56 13.61
C ASP A 989 13.63 -7.15 13.91
N SER A 990 13.93 -6.93 15.19
CA SER A 990 15.28 -6.59 15.65
C SER A 990 16.24 -7.79 15.66
N GLY A 991 15.70 -9.00 15.44
CA GLY A 991 16.35 -10.27 15.71
C GLY A 991 16.30 -10.70 17.18
N ASP A 992 15.61 -9.93 18.04
CA ASP A 992 15.35 -10.20 19.46
C ASP A 992 13.86 -9.92 19.74
N MET A 993 13.03 -10.94 19.49
CA MET A 993 11.57 -10.85 19.62
C MET A 993 11.14 -10.62 21.08
N GLY A 994 11.95 -11.03 22.05
CA GLY A 994 11.73 -10.77 23.47
C GLY A 994 11.86 -9.28 23.79
N GLN A 995 12.89 -8.62 23.26
CA GLN A 995 13.08 -7.18 23.40
C GLN A 995 11.99 -6.39 22.66
N ASP A 996 11.61 -6.81 21.45
CA ASP A 996 10.58 -6.14 20.67
C ASP A 996 9.21 -6.16 21.40
N ALA A 997 8.86 -7.28 22.05
CA ALA A 997 7.68 -7.38 22.91
C ALA A 997 7.75 -6.47 24.16
N ILE A 998 8.93 -6.32 24.76
CA ILE A 998 9.14 -5.41 25.91
C ILE A 998 8.98 -3.96 25.48
N ASP A 999 9.55 -3.59 24.34
CA ASP A 999 9.49 -2.22 23.80
C ASP A 999 8.04 -1.85 23.44
N ALA A 1000 7.31 -2.76 22.80
CA ALA A 1000 5.88 -2.60 22.52
C ALA A 1000 5.06 -2.35 23.79
N ALA A 1001 5.34 -3.10 24.86
CA ALA A 1001 4.65 -2.96 26.15
C ALA A 1001 4.96 -1.61 26.82
N LEU A 1002 6.24 -1.20 26.86
CA LEU A 1002 6.66 0.07 27.45
C LEU A 1002 6.06 1.28 26.72
N ALA A 1003 6.03 1.24 25.39
CA ALA A 1003 5.45 2.29 24.58
C ALA A 1003 3.93 2.36 24.79
N THR A 1004 3.25 1.20 24.86
CA THR A 1004 1.81 1.14 25.14
C THR A 1004 1.47 1.69 26.52
N ILE A 1005 2.25 1.37 27.57
CA ILE A 1005 2.07 1.96 28.90
C ILE A 1005 2.15 3.49 28.84
N SER A 1006 3.06 4.05 28.03
CA SER A 1006 3.13 5.50 27.82
C SER A 1006 1.88 6.04 27.13
N GLN A 1007 1.43 5.39 26.07
CA GLN A 1007 0.25 5.80 25.31
C GLN A 1007 -1.03 5.78 26.17
N LEU A 1008 -1.24 4.74 26.99
CA LEU A 1008 -2.38 4.67 27.90
C LEU A 1008 -2.37 5.80 28.93
N ARG A 1009 -1.19 6.13 29.47
CA ARG A 1009 -1.03 7.26 30.39
C ARG A 1009 -1.37 8.59 29.71
N ASP A 1010 -0.96 8.78 28.48
CA ASP A 1010 -1.24 10.00 27.70
C ASP A 1010 -2.73 10.12 27.36
N LEU A 1011 -3.41 8.99 27.10
CA LEU A 1011 -4.86 8.91 26.96
C LEU A 1011 -5.60 9.05 28.29
N GLY A 1012 -4.90 8.95 29.42
CA GLY A 1012 -5.46 8.92 30.77
C GLY A 1012 -6.34 7.68 31.03
N ILE A 1013 -6.01 6.55 30.42
CA ILE A 1013 -6.61 5.25 30.69
C ILE A 1013 -5.77 4.58 31.78
N ASP A 1014 -6.40 4.18 32.88
CA ASP A 1014 -5.72 3.59 34.05
C ASP A 1014 -5.55 2.06 33.94
N ALA A 1015 -5.92 1.47 32.80
CA ALA A 1015 -5.77 0.05 32.50
C ALA A 1015 -4.30 -0.39 32.49
N LYS A 1016 -4.06 -1.63 32.92
CA LYS A 1016 -2.75 -2.28 32.81
C LYS A 1016 -2.57 -2.95 31.45
N VAL A 1017 -1.32 -3.23 31.09
CA VAL A 1017 -0.98 -3.87 29.81
C VAL A 1017 -0.91 -5.39 29.95
N GLY A 1018 -1.58 -6.11 29.07
CA GLY A 1018 -1.33 -7.53 28.79
C GLY A 1018 -0.38 -7.68 27.61
N ILE A 1019 0.42 -8.75 27.55
CA ILE A 1019 1.35 -8.99 26.43
C ILE A 1019 1.14 -10.40 25.86
N THR A 1020 0.71 -10.51 24.61
CA THR A 1020 0.52 -11.78 23.90
C THR A 1020 1.48 -11.87 22.70
N PRO A 1021 2.61 -12.58 22.82
CA PRO A 1021 3.42 -12.96 21.67
C PRO A 1021 2.85 -14.20 20.95
N MET A 1022 3.15 -14.33 19.65
CA MET A 1022 3.01 -15.60 18.93
C MET A 1022 4.28 -16.41 19.14
N ILE A 1023 4.17 -17.62 19.68
CA ILE A 1023 5.34 -18.43 20.11
C ILE A 1023 5.98 -19.19 18.94
N GLY A 1024 7.30 -19.27 18.88
CA GLY A 1024 8.01 -19.89 17.76
C GLY A 1024 7.92 -19.05 16.49
N ILE A 1025 7.78 -19.69 15.32
CA ILE A 1025 7.78 -19.00 14.02
C ILE A 1025 6.44 -18.31 13.82
N ASN A 1026 6.48 -17.00 13.59
CA ASN A 1026 5.33 -16.15 13.28
C ASN A 1026 4.93 -16.25 11.80
N ASP A 1027 3.87 -15.54 11.38
CA ASP A 1027 3.46 -15.49 9.97
C ASP A 1027 4.51 -14.79 9.09
N VAL A 1028 5.32 -13.93 9.71
CA VAL A 1028 6.57 -13.39 9.15
C VAL A 1028 7.73 -14.33 9.47
N GLN A 1029 8.26 -15.00 8.45
CA GLN A 1029 9.20 -16.12 8.63
C GLN A 1029 10.55 -15.77 9.29
N SER A 1030 10.95 -14.49 9.33
CA SER A 1030 12.14 -14.03 10.06
C SER A 1030 11.89 -13.91 11.56
N GLU A 1031 10.65 -13.64 11.96
CA GLU A 1031 10.25 -13.46 13.34
C GLU A 1031 10.06 -14.82 13.99
N VAL A 1032 10.95 -15.12 14.93
CA VAL A 1032 10.92 -16.37 15.67
C VAL A 1032 11.01 -16.06 17.16
N PHE A 1033 9.88 -16.12 17.86
CA PHE A 1033 9.83 -15.94 19.31
C PHE A 1033 10.29 -17.22 20.01
N THR A 1034 11.50 -17.23 20.55
CA THR A 1034 12.14 -18.41 21.13
C THR A 1034 11.88 -18.56 22.64
N ILE A 1035 12.30 -19.69 23.23
CA ILE A 1035 12.30 -19.86 24.69
C ILE A 1035 13.21 -18.83 25.39
N GLU A 1036 14.27 -18.35 24.73
CA GLU A 1036 15.14 -17.29 25.29
C GLU A 1036 14.35 -15.97 25.40
N ASP A 1037 13.64 -15.60 24.34
CA ASP A 1037 12.74 -14.44 24.31
C ASP A 1037 11.65 -14.52 25.37
N ALA A 1038 11.05 -15.70 25.56
CA ALA A 1038 10.06 -15.93 26.63
C ALA A 1038 10.63 -15.67 28.02
N ASN A 1039 11.85 -16.13 28.29
CA ASN A 1039 12.52 -15.89 29.58
C ASN A 1039 12.87 -14.41 29.77
N GLN A 1040 13.25 -13.71 28.71
CA GLN A 1040 13.54 -12.28 28.71
C GLN A 1040 12.27 -11.47 29.01
N LEU A 1041 11.18 -11.74 28.30
CA LEU A 1041 9.89 -11.11 28.53
C LEU A 1041 9.38 -11.37 29.96
N MET A 1042 9.52 -12.60 30.46
CA MET A 1042 9.16 -12.93 31.84
C MET A 1042 10.02 -12.23 32.89
N ALA A 1043 11.30 -12.02 32.62
CA ALA A 1043 12.18 -11.28 33.52
C ALA A 1043 11.75 -9.81 33.65
N PHE A 1044 11.18 -9.23 32.60
CA PHE A 1044 10.60 -7.90 32.60
C PHE A 1044 9.21 -7.86 33.27
N ALA A 1045 8.31 -8.77 32.91
CA ALA A 1045 6.90 -8.70 33.28
C ALA A 1045 6.65 -8.90 34.78
N LYS A 1046 7.27 -9.93 35.38
CA LYS A 1046 6.98 -10.40 36.76
C LYS A 1046 7.13 -9.35 37.87
N ASP A 1047 7.98 -8.34 37.65
CA ASP A 1047 8.31 -7.31 38.64
C ASP A 1047 7.73 -5.93 38.23
N ASN A 1048 7.00 -5.87 37.11
CA ASN A 1048 6.47 -4.63 36.55
C ASN A 1048 4.99 -4.43 36.94
N PRO A 1049 4.65 -3.45 37.80
CA PRO A 1049 3.29 -3.26 38.30
C PRO A 1049 2.28 -2.82 37.23
N ASP A 1050 2.77 -2.33 36.08
CA ASP A 1050 1.95 -1.86 34.96
C ASP A 1050 1.56 -3.01 34.01
N ILE A 1051 2.10 -4.22 34.22
CA ILE A 1051 1.72 -5.43 33.50
C ILE A 1051 0.65 -6.17 34.30
N ALA A 1052 -0.46 -6.51 33.63
CA ALA A 1052 -1.57 -7.29 34.20
C ALA A 1052 -1.49 -8.77 33.84
N SER A 1053 -1.06 -9.10 32.63
CA SER A 1053 -1.09 -10.47 32.15
C SER A 1053 -0.04 -10.76 31.08
N ILE A 1054 0.32 -12.04 30.98
CA ILE A 1054 1.02 -12.60 29.84
C ILE A 1054 0.09 -13.60 29.15
N GLY A 1055 -0.03 -13.49 27.84
CA GLY A 1055 -0.70 -14.47 26.99
C GLY A 1055 0.29 -15.18 26.09
N MET A 1056 -0.22 -15.99 25.16
CA MET A 1056 0.51 -16.42 23.97
C MET A 1056 -0.45 -16.92 22.89
N TRP A 1057 -0.10 -16.71 21.63
CA TRP A 1057 -0.75 -17.32 20.47
C TRP A 1057 0.08 -18.53 19.97
N SER A 1058 -0.32 -19.77 20.22
CA SER A 1058 -1.45 -20.23 21.05
C SER A 1058 -1.06 -21.51 21.78
N LEU A 1059 -1.83 -21.94 22.79
CA LEU A 1059 -1.53 -23.14 23.58
C LEU A 1059 -1.40 -24.42 22.73
N GLY A 1060 -2.16 -24.50 21.64
CA GLY A 1060 -2.04 -25.60 20.68
C GLY A 1060 -0.69 -25.66 19.96
N ARG A 1061 0.07 -24.56 19.96
CA ARG A 1061 1.39 -24.42 19.32
C ARG A 1061 2.54 -24.78 20.24
N ASP A 1062 2.31 -24.94 21.55
CA ASP A 1062 3.38 -25.13 22.54
C ASP A 1062 3.95 -26.56 22.55
N ASN A 1063 4.55 -26.96 21.44
CA ASN A 1063 5.20 -28.26 21.24
C ASN A 1063 6.24 -28.19 20.12
N GLY A 1064 7.27 -29.04 20.21
CA GLY A 1064 8.38 -29.06 19.26
C GLY A 1064 8.14 -29.85 17.97
N SER A 1065 6.88 -29.97 17.52
CA SER A 1065 6.56 -30.64 16.25
C SER A 1065 6.63 -29.66 15.07
N GLN A 1066 6.57 -30.19 13.83
CA GLN A 1066 6.52 -29.39 12.59
C GLN A 1066 7.61 -28.30 12.46
N LEU A 1067 8.85 -28.68 12.78
CA LEU A 1067 10.01 -27.77 12.75
C LEU A 1067 10.17 -27.02 11.42
N ASN A 1068 10.54 -25.75 11.51
CA ASN A 1068 10.78 -24.82 10.41
C ASN A 1068 9.53 -24.54 9.56
N THR A 1069 8.34 -24.60 10.16
CA THR A 1069 7.08 -24.30 9.48
C THR A 1069 6.15 -23.57 10.43
N VAL A 1070 5.51 -22.50 9.94
CA VAL A 1070 4.44 -21.81 10.64
C VAL A 1070 3.23 -22.74 10.69
N SER A 1071 2.65 -22.90 11.88
CA SER A 1071 1.56 -23.84 12.09
C SER A 1071 0.61 -23.38 13.19
N PRO A 1072 -0.72 -23.59 13.02
CA PRO A 1072 -1.68 -23.34 14.10
C PRO A 1072 -1.62 -24.38 15.23
N VAL A 1073 -0.86 -25.47 15.07
CA VAL A 1073 -0.78 -26.59 16.03
C VAL A 1073 0.65 -26.93 16.46
N ALA A 1074 1.63 -26.09 16.10
CA ALA A 1074 3.02 -26.22 16.52
C ALA A 1074 3.76 -24.88 16.42
N SER A 1075 4.75 -24.68 17.27
CA SER A 1075 5.58 -23.46 17.28
C SER A 1075 6.59 -23.45 16.14
N GLY A 1076 6.85 -24.59 15.52
CA GLY A 1076 7.83 -24.71 14.45
C GLY A 1076 9.29 -24.61 14.91
N ILE A 1077 9.55 -24.55 16.23
CA ILE A 1077 10.89 -24.55 16.80
C ILE A 1077 11.15 -25.79 17.66
N SER A 1078 12.43 -26.08 17.92
CA SER A 1078 12.81 -27.19 18.78
C SER A 1078 12.54 -26.83 20.25
N GLN A 1079 11.57 -27.49 20.86
CA GLN A 1079 11.19 -27.34 22.26
C GLN A 1079 10.58 -28.64 22.81
N SER A 1080 10.41 -28.70 24.13
CA SER A 1080 9.58 -29.69 24.81
C SER A 1080 8.09 -29.33 24.70
N GLU A 1081 7.22 -30.30 24.92
CA GLU A 1081 5.78 -30.07 25.04
C GLU A 1081 5.50 -29.19 26.27
N TYR A 1082 4.69 -28.15 26.08
CA TYR A 1082 4.32 -27.13 27.08
C TYR A 1082 5.49 -26.33 27.67
N GLU A 1083 6.59 -26.17 26.93
CA GLU A 1083 7.78 -25.47 27.43
C GLU A 1083 7.54 -23.96 27.60
N PHE A 1084 6.83 -23.30 26.68
CA PHE A 1084 6.46 -21.88 26.84
C PHE A 1084 5.50 -21.67 28.00
N SER A 1085 4.50 -22.56 28.15
CA SER A 1085 3.56 -22.54 29.27
C SER A 1085 4.28 -22.68 30.61
N GLY A 1086 5.32 -23.52 30.67
CA GLY A 1086 6.17 -23.66 31.86
C GLY A 1086 7.00 -22.42 32.18
N VAL A 1087 7.37 -21.60 31.17
CA VAL A 1087 8.09 -20.33 31.37
C VAL A 1087 7.12 -19.23 31.82
N PHE A 1088 6.01 -19.05 31.11
CA PHE A 1088 5.05 -17.97 31.39
C PHE A 1088 4.20 -18.23 32.64
N GLY A 1089 3.88 -19.49 32.97
CA GLY A 1089 3.12 -19.86 34.16
C GLY A 1089 3.85 -19.64 35.51
N VAL A 1090 5.03 -19.02 35.50
CA VAL A 1090 5.78 -18.62 36.71
C VAL A 1090 5.32 -17.25 37.25
N ILE A 1091 4.55 -16.49 36.46
CA ILE A 1091 4.14 -15.11 36.78
C ILE A 1091 3.26 -15.00 38.03
#